data_AF-A0A8S2LXB5-F1
#
_entry.id   AF-A0A8S2LXB5-F1
#
_cell.length_a   1.000
_cell.length_b   1.000
_cell.length_c   1.000
_cell.angle_alpha   90.00
_cell.angle_beta   90.00
_cell.angle_gamma   90.00
#
_symmetry.space_group_name_H-M   'P 1'
#
loop_
_entity.id
_entity.type
_entity.pdbx_description
1 polymer ?
#
loop_
_entity_poly.entity_id
_entity_poly.type
_entity_poly.pdbx_seq_one_letter_code
_entity_poly.pdbx_strand_id
1 'polypeptide(L)'
;MSAVQEEMFASYKRSPTDPKYHLALKYNLSEQQSLVFDIVKFRRALRTLTLSHDLLRSTFHIVGSELVYHEHISDLDSKLDTSVNWLTISNLTKQSEYILNIIRQSFDLEHNLPFRIHFIKDVISKNLTIVFVIHHIAADGYSLTKLIHAQLWELYDHDDIPNYLLVANRTFAQHVHERCAISQERTEQWTSDARWWQEHYGSAICTTIKLPPPEVPIYVSNSTSNNMNNEDKHIANRLQYKTLCIPADLWQATEALCSSNECTPFIACLSILWTLLTQYTQDDRFSIHIAFAARPGPYKNTVGPFAHAFPLSLGTNQSAINADQDIFNKFLMRTRRLILEAKQHEMITLSEIHLQTKQLQSMPAQVSIAISAISTPEAVPHLDSSECIFFSPSDFTIFLYAKQHTLEWCFNTTIIDSNLIDRLQANYLTLLQYVVRDSDRPMHMYNELWETEFNQVINRFQRTTTDKYYELTLHGIFEQAVTLWPNRVAIEHQCNSITYLKLNERATKLAIYLQRQSVKPNDLVCVLMEKSIAAIICILAVLKSGAGYVSVDVSLPINQIQHILKYSGSRLVLVNTADKGVWGDVVSTKQVRLEAIFFPNNEEEDIWINENMDSYQPIYNSKSMAYALWTSGVRSSSKWVE
;
A
#
# COMPACT_ATOMS: atom_id res chain seq x y z
N MET A 1 -13.76 -33.52 -3.93
CA MET A 1 -13.43 -32.49 -2.90
C MET A 1 -13.75 -31.11 -3.47
N SER A 2 -13.67 -30.04 -2.67
CA SER A 2 -13.80 -28.68 -3.23
C SER A 2 -12.48 -28.21 -3.87
N ALA A 3 -12.55 -27.28 -4.83
CA ALA A 3 -11.37 -26.68 -5.47
C ALA A 3 -10.43 -26.00 -4.44
N VAL A 4 -10.99 -25.40 -3.39
CA VAL A 4 -10.20 -24.78 -2.30
C VAL A 4 -9.40 -25.83 -1.53
N GLN A 5 -10.00 -26.99 -1.24
CA GLN A 5 -9.27 -28.07 -0.58
C GLN A 5 -8.20 -28.69 -1.48
N GLU A 6 -8.44 -28.77 -2.79
CA GLU A 6 -7.43 -29.20 -3.77
C GLU A 6 -6.23 -28.24 -3.80
N GLU A 7 -6.47 -26.93 -3.78
CA GLU A 7 -5.42 -25.92 -3.71
C GLU A 7 -4.63 -25.99 -2.39
N MET A 8 -5.32 -26.10 -1.25
CA MET A 8 -4.69 -26.29 0.06
C MET A 8 -3.83 -27.55 0.08
N PHE A 9 -4.34 -28.68 -0.43
CA PHE A 9 -3.59 -29.94 -0.46
C PHE A 9 -2.39 -29.88 -1.42
N ALA A 10 -2.56 -29.29 -2.61
CA ALA A 10 -1.47 -29.09 -3.56
C ALA A 10 -0.38 -28.16 -3.02
N SER A 11 -0.77 -27.16 -2.23
CA SER A 11 0.18 -26.29 -1.55
C SER A 11 0.88 -27.01 -0.39
N TYR A 12 0.15 -27.81 0.39
CA TYR A 12 0.72 -28.68 1.42
C TYR A 12 1.78 -29.61 0.83
N LYS A 13 1.49 -30.27 -0.29
CA LYS A 13 2.45 -31.14 -1.00
C LYS A 13 3.71 -30.40 -1.48
N ARG A 14 3.59 -29.11 -1.83
CA ARG A 14 4.72 -28.26 -2.28
C ARG A 14 5.59 -27.78 -1.11
N SER A 15 4.98 -27.46 0.03
CA SER A 15 5.67 -26.92 1.21
C SER A 15 5.02 -27.44 2.50
N PRO A 16 5.31 -28.69 2.91
CA PRO A 16 4.62 -29.35 4.02
C PRO A 16 4.83 -28.67 5.37
N THR A 17 5.96 -27.97 5.53
CA THR A 17 6.37 -27.26 6.75
C THR A 17 5.77 -25.86 6.88
N ASP A 18 5.00 -25.39 5.91
CA ASP A 18 4.38 -24.07 5.92
C ASP A 18 3.13 -24.05 6.84
N PRO A 19 3.14 -23.26 7.94
CA PRO A 19 2.02 -23.21 8.88
C PRO A 19 0.79 -22.46 8.38
N LYS A 20 0.81 -21.90 7.16
CA LYS A 20 -0.24 -21.00 6.65
C LYS A 20 -1.66 -21.54 6.69
N TYR A 21 -1.83 -22.87 6.71
CA TYR A 21 -3.14 -23.53 6.79
C TYR A 21 -3.36 -24.18 8.15
N HIS A 22 -2.64 -23.77 9.20
CA HIS A 22 -2.87 -24.29 10.55
C HIS A 22 -3.67 -23.27 11.36
N LEU A 23 -4.75 -23.75 11.97
CA LEU A 23 -5.57 -23.01 12.91
C LEU A 23 -5.38 -23.63 14.29
N ALA A 24 -5.33 -22.83 15.35
CA ALA A 24 -5.15 -23.37 16.70
C ALA A 24 -6.08 -22.75 17.73
N LEU A 25 -6.56 -23.56 18.67
CA LEU A 25 -7.18 -23.13 19.92
C LEU A 25 -6.26 -23.48 21.08
N LYS A 26 -6.05 -22.50 21.94
CA LYS A 26 -5.29 -22.61 23.18
C LYS A 26 -6.26 -22.43 24.34
N TYR A 27 -6.33 -23.44 25.21
CA TYR A 27 -7.08 -23.41 26.45
C TYR A 27 -6.12 -23.36 27.62
N ASN A 28 -6.32 -22.43 28.54
CA ASN A 28 -5.54 -22.35 29.77
C ASN A 28 -6.40 -22.75 30.96
N LEU A 29 -5.86 -23.62 31.80
CA LEU A 29 -6.47 -24.06 33.04
C LEU A 29 -5.51 -23.71 34.18
N SER A 30 -6.02 -22.96 35.16
CA SER A 30 -5.31 -22.68 36.42
C SER A 30 -5.02 -23.97 37.20
N GLU A 31 -4.16 -23.92 38.22
CA GLU A 31 -3.90 -25.07 39.11
C GLU A 31 -5.20 -25.73 39.60
N GLN A 32 -6.15 -24.93 40.07
CA GLN A 32 -7.43 -25.41 40.62
C GLN A 32 -8.27 -26.13 39.55
N GLN A 33 -8.41 -25.54 38.38
CA GLN A 33 -9.15 -26.14 37.26
C GLN A 33 -8.44 -27.38 36.72
N SER A 34 -7.11 -27.36 36.66
CA SER A 34 -6.33 -28.49 36.20
C SER A 34 -6.44 -29.70 37.13
N LEU A 35 -6.68 -29.52 38.43
CA LEU A 35 -6.87 -30.62 39.39
C LEU A 35 -8.19 -31.35 39.19
N VAL A 36 -9.23 -30.65 38.72
CA VAL A 36 -10.56 -31.21 38.48
C VAL A 36 -10.83 -31.56 37.01
N PHE A 37 -9.86 -31.34 36.13
CA PHE A 37 -9.96 -31.68 34.72
C PHE A 37 -9.97 -33.21 34.52
N ASP A 38 -11.01 -33.72 33.88
CA ASP A 38 -11.22 -35.15 33.64
C ASP A 38 -10.87 -35.51 32.20
N ILE A 39 -9.67 -36.09 32.03
CA ILE A 39 -9.20 -36.50 30.71
C ILE A 39 -10.06 -37.60 30.06
N VAL A 40 -10.72 -38.44 30.86
CA VAL A 40 -11.58 -39.52 30.34
C VAL A 40 -12.83 -38.90 29.72
N LYS A 41 -13.45 -37.94 30.40
CA LYS A 41 -14.57 -37.15 29.83
C LYS A 41 -14.14 -36.39 28.58
N PHE A 42 -12.99 -35.73 28.62
CA PHE A 42 -12.46 -35.01 27.45
C PHE A 42 -12.23 -35.94 26.26
N ARG A 43 -11.64 -37.12 26.48
CA ARG A 43 -11.42 -38.11 25.42
C ARG A 43 -12.74 -38.62 24.84
N ARG A 44 -13.75 -38.86 25.68
CA ARG A 44 -15.10 -39.24 25.25
C ARG A 44 -15.73 -38.14 24.40
N ALA A 45 -15.68 -36.90 24.88
CA ALA A 45 -16.21 -35.73 24.18
C ALA A 45 -15.56 -35.54 22.81
N LEU A 46 -14.22 -35.61 22.75
CA LEU A 46 -13.45 -35.53 21.51
C LEU A 46 -13.83 -36.63 20.53
N ARG A 47 -13.94 -37.88 21.00
CA ARG A 47 -14.33 -39.01 20.16
C ARG A 47 -15.72 -38.82 19.56
N THR A 48 -16.69 -38.42 20.37
CA THR A 48 -18.07 -38.14 19.90
C THR A 48 -18.08 -36.99 18.89
N LEU A 49 -17.34 -35.92 19.14
CA LEU A 49 -17.19 -34.80 18.20
C LEU A 49 -16.61 -35.27 16.86
N THR A 50 -15.52 -36.03 16.89
CA THR A 50 -14.87 -36.54 15.67
C THR A 50 -15.77 -37.52 14.90
N LEU A 51 -16.60 -38.30 15.58
CA LEU A 51 -17.63 -39.14 14.94
C LEU A 51 -18.81 -38.34 14.39
N SER A 52 -19.05 -37.14 14.89
CA SER A 52 -20.17 -36.30 14.43
C SER A 52 -19.85 -35.54 13.13
N HIS A 53 -18.57 -35.42 12.76
CA HIS A 53 -18.11 -34.66 11.60
C HIS A 53 -17.19 -35.48 10.70
N ASP A 54 -17.55 -35.62 9.42
CA ASP A 54 -16.83 -36.40 8.40
C ASP A 54 -15.36 -35.96 8.25
N LEU A 55 -15.11 -34.66 8.10
CA LEU A 55 -13.75 -34.17 7.86
C LEU A 55 -12.82 -34.34 9.06
N LEU A 56 -13.32 -34.36 10.29
CA LEU A 56 -12.48 -34.55 11.48
C LEU A 56 -11.95 -35.98 11.60
N ARG A 57 -12.65 -36.96 11.03
CA ARG A 57 -12.26 -38.38 11.02
C ARG A 57 -11.58 -38.81 9.73
N SER A 58 -11.15 -37.89 8.88
CA SER A 58 -10.74 -38.20 7.51
C SER A 58 -9.25 -38.01 7.25
N THR A 59 -8.67 -38.87 6.41
CA THR A 59 -7.37 -38.65 5.75
C THR A 59 -7.57 -38.30 4.28
N PHE A 60 -6.60 -37.62 3.67
CA PHE A 60 -6.72 -37.03 2.32
C PHE A 60 -5.72 -37.66 1.37
N HIS A 61 -6.21 -38.14 0.22
CA HIS A 61 -5.44 -38.93 -0.74
C HIS A 61 -5.69 -38.48 -2.18
N ILE A 62 -4.68 -38.62 -3.03
CA ILE A 62 -4.86 -38.45 -4.48
C ILE A 62 -5.10 -39.84 -5.08
N VAL A 63 -6.26 -40.02 -5.72
CA VAL A 63 -6.59 -41.23 -6.47
C VAL A 63 -6.75 -40.84 -7.94
N GLY A 64 -5.80 -41.26 -8.78
CA GLY A 64 -5.70 -40.78 -10.16
C GLY A 64 -5.34 -39.29 -10.20
N SER A 65 -6.27 -38.45 -10.68
CA SER A 65 -6.14 -36.99 -10.71
C SER A 65 -7.03 -36.27 -9.70
N GLU A 66 -7.80 -37.01 -8.88
CA GLU A 66 -8.79 -36.43 -7.97
C GLU A 66 -8.34 -36.51 -6.51
N LEU A 67 -8.57 -35.43 -5.77
CA LEU A 67 -8.42 -35.42 -4.32
C LEU A 67 -9.67 -36.03 -3.68
N VAL A 68 -9.48 -37.09 -2.92
CA VAL A 68 -10.50 -37.80 -2.15
C VAL A 68 -10.14 -37.83 -0.67
N TYR A 69 -11.11 -38.11 0.18
CA TYR A 69 -10.87 -38.35 1.59
C TYR A 69 -11.38 -39.72 2.01
N HIS A 70 -10.71 -40.32 3.01
CA HIS A 70 -11.05 -41.62 3.57
C HIS A 70 -11.42 -41.47 5.04
N GLU A 71 -12.64 -41.89 5.40
CA GLU A 71 -13.18 -41.79 6.76
C GLU A 71 -12.70 -42.95 7.65
N HIS A 72 -12.15 -42.62 8.81
CA HIS A 72 -11.72 -43.56 9.84
C HIS A 72 -12.81 -43.73 10.90
N ILE A 73 -13.67 -44.73 10.74
CA ILE A 73 -14.73 -45.05 11.71
C ILE A 73 -14.31 -46.23 12.61
N SER A 74 -13.81 -47.32 12.00
CA SER A 74 -13.47 -48.55 12.72
C SER A 74 -12.14 -48.47 13.48
N ASP A 75 -11.17 -47.68 13.00
CA ASP A 75 -9.86 -47.48 13.59
C ASP A 75 -9.71 -46.11 14.29
N LEU A 76 -10.81 -45.38 14.49
CA LEU A 76 -10.80 -44.01 15.00
C LEU A 76 -10.08 -43.88 16.35
N ASP A 77 -10.33 -44.81 17.27
CA ASP A 77 -9.72 -44.76 18.62
C ASP A 77 -8.19 -44.81 18.55
N SER A 78 -7.64 -45.64 17.65
CA SER A 78 -6.19 -45.70 17.41
C SER A 78 -5.65 -44.41 16.80
N LYS A 79 -6.40 -43.76 15.91
CA LYS A 79 -6.02 -42.48 15.29
C LYS A 79 -6.08 -41.32 16.27
N LEU A 80 -7.06 -41.32 17.18
CA LEU A 80 -7.16 -40.33 18.25
C LEU A 80 -5.98 -40.44 19.21
N ASP A 81 -5.56 -41.65 19.56
CA ASP A 81 -4.39 -41.87 20.42
C ASP A 81 -3.11 -41.27 19.84
N THR A 82 -2.88 -41.42 18.54
CA THR A 82 -1.71 -40.81 17.87
C THR A 82 -1.82 -39.30 17.69
N SER A 83 -3.02 -38.74 17.83
CA SER A 83 -3.28 -37.30 17.68
C SER A 83 -3.15 -36.53 19.01
N VAL A 84 -3.04 -37.23 20.14
CA VAL A 84 -2.95 -36.63 21.48
C VAL A 84 -1.54 -36.78 22.05
N ASN A 85 -0.93 -35.67 22.43
CA ASN A 85 0.43 -35.61 22.94
C ASN A 85 0.46 -34.99 24.35
N TRP A 86 1.38 -35.47 25.18
CA TRP A 86 1.58 -34.98 26.55
C TRP A 86 2.99 -34.46 26.73
N LEU A 87 3.12 -33.29 27.35
CA LEU A 87 4.39 -32.70 27.68
C LEU A 87 4.35 -32.07 29.07
N THR A 88 5.47 -32.18 29.79
CA THR A 88 5.69 -31.52 31.07
C THR A 88 6.84 -30.53 30.91
N ILE A 89 6.63 -29.27 31.31
CA ILE A 89 7.59 -28.17 31.15
C ILE A 89 7.79 -27.45 32.48
N SER A 90 8.98 -26.90 32.73
CA SER A 90 9.31 -26.16 33.96
C SER A 90 9.61 -24.66 33.73
N ASN A 91 9.39 -24.13 32.53
CA ASN A 91 9.73 -22.76 32.14
C ASN A 91 8.72 -22.20 31.12
N LEU A 92 8.11 -21.04 31.42
CA LEU A 92 7.12 -20.36 30.58
C LEU A 92 7.65 -19.93 29.21
N THR A 93 8.90 -19.47 29.10
CA THR A 93 9.51 -19.11 27.82
C THR A 93 9.61 -20.34 26.90
N LYS A 94 10.03 -21.48 27.46
CA LYS A 94 10.07 -22.75 26.73
C LYS A 94 8.68 -23.22 26.32
N GLN A 95 7.66 -22.95 27.13
CA GLN A 95 6.27 -23.27 26.80
C GLN A 95 5.81 -22.46 25.57
N SER A 96 6.02 -21.14 25.55
CA SER A 96 5.63 -20.29 24.42
C SER A 96 6.33 -20.70 23.12
N GLU A 97 7.64 -20.97 23.16
CA GLU A 97 8.38 -21.49 22.00
C GLU A 97 7.85 -22.84 21.52
N TYR A 98 7.53 -23.73 22.47
CA TYR A 98 6.97 -25.05 22.15
C TYR A 98 5.59 -24.94 21.49
N ILE A 99 4.69 -24.08 22.00
CA ILE A 99 3.37 -23.85 21.39
C ILE A 99 3.53 -23.38 19.95
N LEU A 100 4.40 -22.39 19.69
CA LEU A 100 4.67 -21.91 18.33
C LEU A 100 5.23 -23.02 17.43
N ASN A 101 6.13 -23.86 17.94
CA ASN A 101 6.68 -25.00 17.19
C ASN A 101 5.62 -26.05 16.87
N ILE A 102 4.74 -26.39 17.82
CA ILE A 102 3.62 -27.31 17.57
C ILE A 102 2.73 -26.75 16.48
N ILE A 103 2.35 -25.48 16.54
CA ILE A 103 1.46 -24.93 15.52
C ILE A 103 2.17 -24.90 14.16
N ARG A 104 3.49 -24.72 14.13
CA ARG A 104 4.30 -24.73 12.90
C ARG A 104 4.63 -26.10 12.34
N GLN A 105 4.46 -27.16 13.13
CA GLN A 105 4.78 -28.51 12.68
C GLN A 105 3.89 -28.93 11.51
N SER A 106 4.49 -29.51 10.47
CA SER A 106 3.77 -30.06 9.32
C SER A 106 2.71 -31.08 9.73
N PHE A 107 1.57 -31.09 9.06
CA PHE A 107 0.63 -32.22 9.14
C PHE A 107 1.07 -33.34 8.20
N ASP A 108 0.66 -34.57 8.49
CA ASP A 108 0.66 -35.67 7.52
C ASP A 108 -0.80 -36.02 7.24
N LEU A 109 -1.37 -35.33 6.25
CA LEU A 109 -2.79 -35.41 5.92
C LEU A 109 -3.19 -36.75 5.29
N GLU A 110 -2.23 -37.54 4.82
CA GLU A 110 -2.48 -38.85 4.21
C GLU A 110 -2.61 -39.94 5.25
N HIS A 111 -1.90 -39.82 6.38
CA HIS A 111 -1.86 -40.89 7.38
C HIS A 111 -2.50 -40.51 8.71
N ASN A 112 -2.60 -39.23 9.06
CA ASN A 112 -3.09 -38.77 10.35
C ASN A 112 -4.36 -37.94 10.22
N LEU A 113 -5.13 -37.87 11.31
CA LEU A 113 -6.28 -36.97 11.40
C LEU A 113 -5.83 -35.52 11.15
N PRO A 114 -6.70 -34.66 10.61
CA PRO A 114 -6.32 -33.29 10.26
C PRO A 114 -6.19 -32.39 11.49
N PHE A 115 -6.14 -32.94 12.70
CA PHE A 115 -5.91 -32.20 13.93
C PHE A 115 -4.98 -32.97 14.88
N ARG A 116 -4.39 -32.23 15.81
CA ARG A 116 -3.57 -32.77 16.92
C ARG A 116 -3.83 -31.95 18.18
N ILE A 117 -3.64 -32.58 19.34
CA ILE A 117 -3.86 -31.96 20.64
C ILE A 117 -2.62 -32.16 21.49
N HIS A 118 -2.15 -31.09 22.12
CA HIS A 118 -1.02 -31.13 23.06
C HIS A 118 -1.48 -30.67 24.43
N PHE A 119 -1.31 -31.54 25.43
CA PHE A 119 -1.48 -31.22 26.85
C PHE A 119 -0.12 -30.84 27.43
N ILE A 120 0.02 -29.60 27.87
CA ILE A 120 1.26 -29.04 28.41
C ILE A 120 1.05 -28.72 29.88
N LYS A 121 1.66 -29.51 30.76
CA LYS A 121 1.61 -29.30 32.21
C LYS A 121 2.85 -28.53 32.67
N ASP A 122 2.64 -27.39 33.32
CA ASP A 122 3.72 -26.66 33.98
C ASP A 122 4.01 -27.29 35.35
N VAL A 123 5.26 -27.62 35.64
CA VAL A 123 5.69 -28.21 36.91
C VAL A 123 5.62 -27.21 38.07
N ILE A 124 5.88 -25.94 37.82
CA ILE A 124 5.97 -24.89 38.83
C ILE A 124 4.58 -24.35 39.15
N SER A 125 3.90 -23.81 38.14
CA SER A 125 2.57 -23.23 38.33
C SER A 125 1.48 -24.30 38.47
N LYS A 126 1.77 -25.54 38.06
CA LYS A 126 0.78 -26.63 37.93
C LYS A 126 -0.40 -26.26 37.02
N ASN A 127 -0.27 -25.23 36.20
CA ASN A 127 -1.26 -24.93 35.18
C ASN A 127 -1.20 -25.98 34.07
N LEU A 128 -2.35 -26.21 33.43
CA LEU A 128 -2.46 -27.06 32.25
C LEU A 128 -2.85 -26.18 31.07
N THR A 129 -2.07 -26.26 30.00
CA THR A 129 -2.41 -25.65 28.72
C THR A 129 -2.73 -26.73 27.71
N ILE A 130 -3.88 -26.64 27.05
CA ILE A 130 -4.30 -27.55 25.99
C ILE A 130 -4.23 -26.79 24.67
N VAL A 131 -3.48 -27.31 23.71
CA VAL A 131 -3.35 -26.72 22.36
C VAL A 131 -3.95 -27.67 21.35
N PHE A 132 -5.08 -27.29 20.76
CA PHE A 132 -5.74 -27.99 19.67
C PHE A 132 -5.34 -27.33 18.36
N VAL A 133 -4.62 -28.03 17.49
CA VAL A 133 -4.20 -27.53 16.16
C VAL A 133 -4.92 -28.33 15.09
N ILE A 134 -5.51 -27.66 14.11
CA ILE A 134 -6.23 -28.27 12.99
C ILE A 134 -5.77 -27.68 11.66
N HIS A 135 -5.71 -28.51 10.63
CA HIS A 135 -5.42 -28.08 9.27
C HIS A 135 -6.69 -27.50 8.63
N HIS A 136 -6.55 -26.36 7.95
CA HIS A 136 -7.65 -25.57 7.38
C HIS A 136 -8.43 -26.32 6.30
N ILE A 137 -7.86 -27.39 5.73
CA ILE A 137 -8.54 -28.33 4.81
C ILE A 137 -9.81 -28.97 5.42
N ALA A 138 -9.85 -29.10 6.75
CA ALA A 138 -10.94 -29.75 7.47
C ALA A 138 -11.87 -28.76 8.19
N ALA A 139 -11.40 -27.54 8.50
CA ALA A 139 -12.16 -26.56 9.27
C ALA A 139 -11.73 -25.13 8.93
N ASP A 140 -12.68 -24.20 8.94
CA ASP A 140 -12.43 -22.76 8.93
C ASP A 140 -12.51 -22.15 10.34
N GLY A 141 -12.23 -20.84 10.47
CA GLY A 141 -12.29 -20.15 11.76
C GLY A 141 -13.65 -20.20 12.44
N TYR A 142 -14.75 -20.21 11.67
CA TYR A 142 -16.10 -20.40 12.22
C TYR A 142 -16.28 -21.83 12.75
N SER A 143 -15.88 -22.84 11.99
CA SER A 143 -15.92 -24.25 12.42
C SER A 143 -15.11 -24.45 13.69
N LEU A 144 -13.93 -23.84 13.78
CA LEU A 144 -13.07 -23.96 14.95
C LEU A 144 -13.70 -23.31 16.20
N THR A 145 -14.17 -22.07 16.09
CA THR A 145 -14.61 -21.27 17.26
C THR A 145 -16.07 -21.48 17.65
N LYS A 146 -16.98 -21.67 16.69
CA LYS A 146 -18.43 -21.77 16.94
C LYS A 146 -18.97 -23.19 16.93
N LEU A 147 -18.26 -24.14 16.33
CA LEU A 147 -18.68 -25.55 16.28
C LEU A 147 -17.78 -26.42 17.15
N ILE A 148 -16.51 -26.61 16.76
CA ILE A 148 -15.56 -27.50 17.45
C ILE A 148 -15.40 -27.09 18.92
N HIS A 149 -15.09 -25.83 19.20
CA HIS A 149 -14.95 -25.34 20.56
C HIS A 149 -16.23 -25.54 21.40
N ALA A 150 -17.37 -25.04 20.92
CA ALA A 150 -18.63 -25.09 21.66
C ALA A 150 -19.10 -26.54 21.90
N GLN A 151 -19.09 -27.37 20.87
CA GLN A 151 -19.54 -28.76 20.95
C GLN A 151 -18.60 -29.63 21.80
N LEU A 152 -17.28 -29.41 21.73
CA LEU A 152 -16.31 -30.15 22.54
C LEU A 152 -16.58 -29.95 24.03
N TRP A 153 -16.83 -28.70 24.45
CA TRP A 153 -17.06 -28.38 25.86
C TRP A 153 -18.48 -28.72 26.31
N GLU A 154 -19.49 -28.60 25.46
CA GLU A 154 -20.84 -29.09 25.76
C GLU A 154 -20.84 -30.62 26.00
N LEU A 155 -20.13 -31.38 25.17
CA LEU A 155 -19.95 -32.84 25.33
C LEU A 155 -19.05 -33.23 26.51
N TYR A 156 -18.22 -32.31 27.00
CA TYR A 156 -17.42 -32.51 28.20
C TYR A 156 -18.28 -32.35 29.46
N ASP A 157 -19.18 -31.36 29.45
CA ASP A 157 -20.06 -31.01 30.57
C ASP A 157 -21.24 -31.99 30.72
N HIS A 158 -21.71 -32.56 29.59
CA HIS A 158 -22.86 -33.45 29.55
C HIS A 158 -22.48 -34.88 29.14
N ASP A 159 -23.10 -35.86 29.80
CA ASP A 159 -22.93 -37.28 29.45
C ASP A 159 -23.76 -37.69 28.24
N ASP A 160 -24.88 -37.00 27.99
CA ASP A 160 -25.78 -37.25 26.87
C ASP A 160 -25.27 -36.56 25.59
N ILE A 161 -25.38 -37.24 24.46
CA ILE A 161 -25.07 -36.65 23.15
C ILE A 161 -26.25 -35.75 22.75
N PRO A 162 -26.04 -34.45 22.51
CA PRO A 162 -27.10 -33.56 22.07
C PRO A 162 -27.82 -34.07 20.81
N ASN A 163 -29.15 -33.98 20.78
CA ASN A 163 -29.95 -34.47 19.65
C ASN A 163 -29.53 -33.87 18.31
N TYR A 164 -29.03 -32.63 18.27
CA TYR A 164 -28.58 -31.98 17.05
C TYR A 164 -27.28 -32.59 16.48
N LEU A 165 -26.51 -33.34 17.28
CA LEU A 165 -25.37 -34.16 16.83
C LEU A 165 -25.79 -35.57 16.41
N LEU A 166 -26.95 -36.04 16.87
CA LEU A 166 -27.50 -37.37 16.56
C LEU A 166 -28.33 -37.39 15.27
N VAL A 167 -28.99 -36.28 14.91
CA VAL A 167 -29.65 -36.12 13.61
C VAL A 167 -28.56 -36.11 12.52
N ALA A 168 -28.78 -36.81 11.41
CA ALA A 168 -27.84 -36.86 10.29
C ALA A 168 -27.45 -35.45 9.84
N ASN A 169 -26.30 -34.98 10.35
CA ASN A 169 -25.74 -33.71 9.96
C ASN A 169 -25.34 -33.82 8.50
N ARG A 170 -25.76 -32.84 7.70
CA ARG A 170 -25.30 -32.76 6.32
C ARG A 170 -23.79 -32.67 6.30
N THR A 171 -23.14 -33.44 5.44
CA THR A 171 -21.67 -33.52 5.38
C THR A 171 -21.11 -32.42 4.49
N PHE A 172 -19.81 -32.10 4.66
CA PHE A 172 -19.18 -31.13 3.77
C PHE A 172 -19.17 -31.64 2.32
N ALA A 173 -19.00 -32.94 2.12
CA ALA A 173 -19.06 -33.54 0.78
C ALA A 173 -20.41 -33.34 0.08
N GLN A 174 -21.52 -33.42 0.83
CA GLN A 174 -22.85 -33.11 0.28
C GLN A 174 -22.94 -31.65 -0.19
N HIS A 175 -22.40 -30.71 0.59
CA HIS A 175 -22.34 -29.30 0.19
C HIS A 175 -21.57 -29.12 -1.12
N VAL A 176 -20.40 -29.74 -1.24
CA VAL A 176 -19.58 -29.67 -2.45
C VAL A 176 -20.33 -30.25 -3.65
N HIS A 177 -20.99 -31.40 -3.48
CA HIS A 177 -21.75 -32.03 -4.55
C HIS A 177 -22.91 -31.14 -5.03
N GLU A 178 -23.72 -30.61 -4.10
CA GLU A 178 -24.82 -29.70 -4.42
C GLU A 178 -24.31 -28.43 -5.13
N ARG A 179 -23.22 -27.82 -4.66
CA ARG A 179 -22.63 -26.62 -5.30
C ARG A 179 -22.11 -26.93 -6.71
N CYS A 180 -21.43 -28.07 -6.88
CA CYS A 180 -20.92 -28.49 -8.19
C CYS A 180 -22.05 -28.68 -9.19
N ALA A 181 -23.16 -29.32 -8.80
CA ALA A 181 -24.34 -29.48 -9.65
C ALA A 181 -24.88 -28.11 -10.09
N ILE A 182 -25.05 -27.17 -9.16
CA ILE A 182 -25.54 -25.82 -9.45
C ILE A 182 -24.63 -25.07 -10.45
N SER A 183 -23.30 -25.20 -10.30
CA SER A 183 -22.31 -24.55 -11.16
C SER A 183 -22.21 -25.16 -12.56
N GLN A 184 -22.29 -26.50 -12.67
CA GLN A 184 -22.18 -27.23 -13.92
C GLN A 184 -23.43 -27.05 -14.78
N GLU A 185 -24.60 -27.10 -14.15
CA GLU A 185 -25.88 -26.90 -14.82
C GLU A 185 -26.14 -25.43 -15.18
N ARG A 186 -25.28 -24.49 -14.73
CA ARG A 186 -25.42 -23.04 -14.91
C ARG A 186 -26.86 -22.60 -14.67
N THR A 187 -27.37 -22.97 -13.50
CA THR A 187 -28.72 -22.59 -13.07
C THR A 187 -28.93 -21.07 -13.20
N GLU A 188 -30.19 -20.65 -13.23
CA GLU A 188 -30.56 -19.23 -13.29
C GLU A 188 -29.91 -18.44 -12.14
N GLN A 189 -29.88 -19.01 -10.94
CA GLN A 189 -29.21 -18.44 -9.76
C GLN A 189 -27.72 -18.23 -10.02
N TRP A 190 -27.00 -19.26 -10.46
CA TRP A 190 -25.55 -19.15 -10.73
C TRP A 190 -25.25 -18.09 -11.80
N THR A 191 -26.07 -18.04 -12.86
CA THR A 191 -25.90 -17.06 -13.94
C THR A 191 -26.14 -15.63 -13.47
N SER A 192 -27.13 -15.43 -12.57
CA SER A 192 -27.39 -14.15 -11.93
C SER A 192 -26.21 -13.70 -11.07
N ASP A 193 -25.70 -14.59 -10.21
CA ASP A 193 -24.58 -14.29 -9.31
C ASP A 193 -23.30 -13.99 -10.10
N ALA A 194 -23.02 -14.76 -11.14
CA ALA A 194 -21.89 -14.55 -12.05
C ALA A 194 -21.96 -13.18 -12.75
N ARG A 195 -23.15 -12.77 -13.23
CA ARG A 195 -23.33 -11.46 -13.87
C ARG A 195 -23.09 -10.32 -12.88
N TRP A 196 -23.59 -10.43 -11.66
CA TRP A 196 -23.38 -9.42 -10.63
C TRP A 196 -21.89 -9.20 -10.37
N TRP A 197 -21.10 -10.28 -10.22
CA TRP A 197 -19.65 -10.19 -10.06
C TRP A 197 -18.95 -9.59 -11.28
N GLN A 198 -19.39 -9.89 -12.50
CA GLN A 198 -18.84 -9.27 -13.71
C GLN A 198 -19.10 -7.75 -13.75
N GLU A 199 -20.26 -7.29 -13.32
CA GLU A 199 -20.60 -5.86 -13.30
C GLU A 199 -19.81 -5.10 -12.22
N HIS A 200 -19.67 -5.68 -11.03
CA HIS A 200 -19.05 -5.04 -9.86
C HIS A 200 -17.53 -5.22 -9.78
N TYR A 201 -16.97 -6.24 -10.45
CA TYR A 201 -15.54 -6.55 -10.42
C TYR A 201 -14.89 -6.64 -11.83
N GLY A 202 -15.66 -6.89 -12.88
CA GLY A 202 -15.14 -7.18 -14.23
C GLY A 202 -14.87 -5.96 -15.12
N SER A 203 -15.37 -4.77 -14.76
CA SER A 203 -14.92 -3.52 -15.39
C SER A 203 -13.58 -3.11 -14.79
N ALA A 204 -12.75 -2.36 -15.53
CA ALA A 204 -11.35 -2.00 -15.22
C ALA A 204 -11.16 -1.08 -13.98
N ILE A 205 -11.82 -1.40 -12.86
CA ILE A 205 -12.07 -0.58 -11.67
C ILE A 205 -11.14 -0.96 -10.51
N CYS A 206 -10.34 -2.01 -10.61
CA CYS A 206 -9.39 -2.38 -9.56
C CYS A 206 -7.94 -2.17 -10.02
N THR A 207 -7.36 -1.03 -9.63
CA THR A 207 -5.94 -0.79 -9.56
C THR A 207 -5.34 -1.46 -8.31
N THR A 208 -4.05 -1.75 -8.40
CA THR A 208 -3.26 -2.29 -7.30
C THR A 208 -3.20 -1.33 -6.11
N ILE A 209 -3.35 -1.83 -4.89
CA ILE A 209 -3.01 -1.07 -3.68
C ILE A 209 -1.51 -0.79 -3.69
N LYS A 210 -1.14 0.48 -3.86
CA LYS A 210 0.25 0.93 -3.85
C LYS A 210 0.57 1.47 -2.47
N LEU A 211 1.14 0.63 -1.62
CA LEU A 211 1.74 1.06 -0.36
C LEU A 211 3.22 1.37 -0.55
N PRO A 212 3.83 2.25 0.27
CA PRO A 212 5.26 2.48 0.25
C PRO A 212 6.03 1.17 0.43
N PRO A 213 7.03 0.87 -0.44
CA PRO A 213 7.89 -0.29 -0.25
C PRO A 213 8.74 -0.11 1.03
N PRO A 214 9.28 -1.20 1.60
CA PRO A 214 10.12 -1.11 2.78
C PRO A 214 11.37 -0.26 2.52
N GLU A 215 11.79 0.54 3.51
CA GLU A 215 12.88 1.52 3.40
C GLU A 215 14.23 0.91 3.00
N VAL A 216 14.39 -0.41 3.18
CA VAL A 216 15.55 -1.17 2.71
C VAL A 216 15.06 -2.28 1.79
N PRO A 217 15.45 -2.31 0.50
CA PRO A 217 15.21 -3.48 -0.31
C PRO A 217 16.05 -4.63 0.27
N ILE A 218 15.39 -5.67 0.75
CA ILE A 218 16.06 -6.91 1.17
C ILE A 218 16.52 -7.63 -0.10
N TYR A 219 17.54 -7.08 -0.76
CA TYR A 219 18.37 -7.84 -1.69
C TYR A 219 19.36 -8.66 -0.86
N VAL A 220 18.94 -9.83 -0.41
CA VAL A 220 19.90 -10.89 -0.09
C VAL A 220 20.27 -11.57 -1.40
N SER A 221 21.10 -10.89 -2.19
CA SER A 221 21.93 -11.55 -3.19
C SER A 221 23.36 -11.45 -2.71
N ASN A 222 23.89 -12.56 -2.19
CA ASN A 222 25.28 -13.01 -2.38
C ASN A 222 25.47 -14.35 -1.64
N SER A 223 25.34 -15.46 -2.34
CA SER A 223 26.50 -16.25 -2.78
C SER A 223 26.06 -17.59 -3.36
N THR A 224 26.39 -17.80 -4.61
CA THR A 224 26.64 -19.10 -5.22
C THR A 224 27.52 -19.97 -4.31
N SER A 225 26.97 -21.01 -3.70
CA SER A 225 27.48 -22.39 -3.71
C SER A 225 26.83 -23.22 -2.60
N ASN A 226 26.28 -24.37 -3.01
CA ASN A 226 26.03 -25.59 -2.25
C ASN A 226 25.86 -25.46 -0.72
N ASN A 227 24.60 -25.43 -0.29
CA ASN A 227 24.07 -26.46 0.61
C ASN A 227 22.54 -26.35 0.67
N MET A 228 21.86 -27.30 0.04
CA MET A 228 20.48 -27.66 0.43
C MET A 228 20.49 -27.92 1.94
N ASN A 229 19.59 -27.24 2.67
CA ASN A 229 19.12 -27.49 4.05
C ASN A 229 18.88 -26.22 4.90
N ASN A 230 19.01 -25.00 4.35
CA ASN A 230 18.75 -23.76 5.11
C ASN A 230 17.60 -22.87 4.60
N GLU A 231 16.93 -23.21 3.50
CA GLU A 231 15.82 -22.39 2.97
C GLU A 231 14.56 -22.44 3.86
N ASP A 232 14.29 -23.56 4.53
CA ASP A 232 13.06 -23.75 5.32
C ASP A 232 13.04 -22.95 6.64
N LYS A 233 14.20 -22.59 7.19
CA LYS A 233 14.27 -21.75 8.40
C LYS A 233 13.99 -20.27 8.15
N HIS A 234 14.06 -19.82 6.90
CA HIS A 234 13.87 -18.40 6.55
C HIS A 234 12.44 -18.02 6.17
N ILE A 235 11.58 -18.98 5.82
CA ILE A 235 10.20 -18.71 5.39
C ILE A 235 9.29 -18.42 6.60
N ALA A 236 9.43 -19.17 7.70
CA ALA A 236 8.60 -19.01 8.91
C ALA A 236 8.89 -17.73 9.73
N ASN A 237 9.97 -17.00 9.43
CA ASN A 237 10.39 -15.79 10.15
C ASN A 237 9.96 -14.46 9.46
N ARG A 238 9.07 -14.52 8.47
CA ARG A 238 8.66 -13.35 7.66
C ARG A 238 7.25 -12.84 7.95
N LEU A 239 6.40 -13.61 8.62
CA LEU A 239 5.08 -13.15 9.05
C LEU A 239 5.18 -12.51 10.43
N GLN A 240 4.71 -11.27 10.55
CA GLN A 240 4.57 -10.56 11.82
C GLN A 240 3.10 -10.28 12.13
N TYR A 241 2.83 -10.15 13.43
CA TYR A 241 1.52 -9.86 13.99
C TYR A 241 1.60 -8.60 14.84
N LYS A 242 0.69 -7.66 14.62
CA LYS A 242 0.52 -6.48 15.45
C LYS A 242 -0.94 -6.30 15.82
N THR A 243 -1.21 -6.11 17.10
CA THR A 243 -2.58 -5.92 17.58
C THR A 243 -2.82 -4.45 17.88
N LEU A 244 -3.82 -3.87 17.23
CA LEU A 244 -4.36 -2.58 17.60
C LEU A 244 -5.51 -2.80 18.58
N CYS A 245 -5.35 -2.33 19.81
CA CYS A 245 -6.42 -2.29 20.80
C CYS A 245 -7.15 -0.95 20.74
N ILE A 246 -8.43 -0.98 20.44
CA ILE A 246 -9.30 0.20 20.43
C ILE A 246 -9.72 0.48 21.89
N PRO A 247 -9.50 1.70 22.43
CA PRO A 247 -9.91 2.05 23.78
C PRO A 247 -11.41 1.82 24.00
N ALA A 248 -11.80 1.38 25.20
CA ALA A 248 -13.18 1.00 25.52
C ALA A 248 -14.21 2.10 25.19
N ASP A 249 -13.93 3.34 25.58
CA ASP A 249 -14.82 4.48 25.31
C ASP A 249 -15.02 4.72 23.80
N LEU A 250 -13.95 4.56 23.03
CA LEU A 250 -13.99 4.72 21.57
C LEU A 250 -14.74 3.56 20.91
N TRP A 251 -14.57 2.34 21.41
CA TRP A 251 -15.31 1.16 20.95
C TRP A 251 -16.81 1.30 21.21
N GLN A 252 -17.23 1.71 22.41
CA GLN A 252 -18.63 1.97 22.73
C GLN A 252 -19.24 3.04 21.82
N ALA A 253 -18.49 4.10 21.55
CA ALA A 253 -18.95 5.15 20.66
C ALA A 253 -18.99 4.68 19.18
N THR A 254 -18.16 3.71 18.79
CA THR A 254 -18.23 3.04 17.49
C THR A 254 -19.48 2.15 17.39
N GLU A 255 -19.80 1.40 18.44
CA GLU A 255 -21.04 0.61 18.54
C GLU A 255 -22.29 1.49 18.46
N ALA A 256 -22.24 2.68 19.08
CA ALA A 256 -23.31 3.67 19.00
C ALA A 256 -23.49 4.19 17.56
N LEU A 257 -22.40 4.56 16.87
CA LEU A 257 -22.41 4.97 15.46
C LEU A 257 -22.95 3.86 14.55
N CYS A 258 -22.58 2.61 14.83
CA CYS A 258 -23.10 1.46 14.10
C CYS A 258 -24.60 1.27 14.32
N SER A 259 -25.06 1.41 15.56
CA SER A 259 -26.47 1.27 15.94
C SER A 259 -27.33 2.33 15.27
N SER A 260 -26.88 3.59 15.21
CA SER A 260 -27.63 4.68 14.55
C SER A 260 -27.77 4.51 13.04
N ASN A 261 -26.86 3.75 12.42
CA ASN A 261 -26.82 3.51 10.97
C ASN A 261 -27.18 2.07 10.58
N GLU A 262 -27.69 1.30 11.54
CA GLU A 262 -28.08 -0.12 11.41
C GLU A 262 -26.99 -0.99 10.74
N CYS A 263 -25.72 -0.74 11.06
CA CYS A 263 -24.59 -1.52 10.56
C CYS A 263 -23.88 -2.24 11.70
N THR A 264 -22.94 -3.14 11.38
CA THR A 264 -22.16 -3.85 12.38
C THR A 264 -20.82 -3.14 12.63
N PRO A 265 -20.19 -3.32 13.80
CA PRO A 265 -18.85 -2.81 14.07
C PRO A 265 -17.81 -3.26 13.03
N PHE A 266 -17.97 -4.46 12.47
CA PHE A 266 -17.15 -4.93 11.36
C PHE A 266 -17.21 -4.01 10.13
N ILE A 267 -18.42 -3.58 9.74
CA ILE A 267 -18.62 -2.68 8.60
C ILE A 267 -17.96 -1.33 8.86
N ALA A 268 -18.10 -0.77 10.07
CA ALA A 268 -17.40 0.45 10.45
C ALA A 268 -15.87 0.27 10.39
N CYS A 269 -15.36 -0.84 10.93
CA CYS A 269 -13.94 -1.12 10.92
C CYS A 269 -13.38 -1.20 9.50
N LEU A 270 -14.11 -1.86 8.58
CA LEU A 270 -13.76 -1.92 7.17
C LEU A 270 -13.84 -0.54 6.51
N SER A 271 -14.91 0.25 6.74
CA SER A 271 -15.05 1.58 6.14
C SER A 271 -13.91 2.52 6.55
N ILE A 272 -13.44 2.43 7.80
CA ILE A 272 -12.28 3.19 8.27
C ILE A 272 -11.01 2.71 7.58
N LEU A 273 -10.80 1.39 7.49
CA LEU A 273 -9.64 0.83 6.77
C LEU A 273 -9.63 1.29 5.31
N TRP A 274 -10.78 1.27 4.65
CA TRP A 274 -10.94 1.70 3.27
C TRP A 274 -10.58 3.18 3.12
N THR A 275 -11.17 4.03 3.96
CA THR A 275 -10.92 5.48 3.96
C THR A 275 -9.44 5.76 4.17
N LEU A 276 -8.82 5.11 5.16
CA LEU A 276 -7.39 5.21 5.44
C LEU A 276 -6.56 4.81 4.21
N LEU A 277 -6.85 3.66 3.60
CA LEU A 277 -6.10 3.18 2.44
C LEU A 277 -6.24 4.12 1.24
N THR A 278 -7.43 4.66 0.98
CA THR A 278 -7.65 5.68 -0.06
C THR A 278 -6.75 6.90 0.14
N GLN A 279 -6.52 7.32 1.39
CA GLN A 279 -5.59 8.42 1.68
C GLN A 279 -4.14 8.04 1.40
N TYR A 280 -3.71 6.82 1.74
CA TYR A 280 -2.35 6.36 1.47
C TYR A 280 -2.06 6.12 -0.01
N THR A 281 -3.04 5.59 -0.76
CA THR A 281 -2.89 5.26 -2.18
C THR A 281 -3.13 6.46 -3.09
N GLN A 282 -3.88 7.47 -2.63
CA GLN A 282 -4.44 8.54 -3.47
C GLN A 282 -5.22 7.98 -4.68
N ASP A 283 -5.74 6.77 -4.54
CA ASP A 283 -6.57 6.05 -5.51
C ASP A 283 -7.65 5.34 -4.72
N ASP A 284 -8.87 5.38 -5.22
CA ASP A 284 -10.04 4.74 -4.62
C ASP A 284 -10.51 3.52 -5.39
N ARG A 285 -9.87 3.25 -6.52
CA ARG A 285 -10.16 2.12 -7.40
C ARG A 285 -9.35 0.90 -6.96
N PHE A 286 -9.45 0.46 -5.72
CA PHE A 286 -8.79 -0.78 -5.27
C PHE A 286 -9.80 -1.73 -4.64
N SER A 287 -9.43 -3.01 -4.58
CA SER A 287 -10.23 -4.01 -3.89
C SER A 287 -9.66 -4.38 -2.54
N ILE A 288 -10.55 -4.47 -1.54
CA ILE A 288 -10.26 -5.14 -0.27
C ILE A 288 -10.98 -6.48 -0.30
N HIS A 289 -10.28 -7.55 0.03
CA HIS A 289 -10.88 -8.86 0.13
C HIS A 289 -11.59 -9.00 1.47
N ILE A 290 -12.83 -9.49 1.45
CA ILE A 290 -13.57 -9.79 2.68
C ILE A 290 -13.77 -11.29 2.79
N ALA A 291 -13.23 -11.86 3.86
CA ALA A 291 -13.40 -13.27 4.15
C ALA A 291 -14.63 -13.51 5.03
N PHE A 292 -15.63 -14.20 4.46
CA PHE A 292 -16.87 -14.59 5.13
C PHE A 292 -16.89 -16.09 5.44
N ALA A 293 -17.60 -16.46 6.51
CA ALA A 293 -18.02 -17.83 6.75
C ALA A 293 -19.28 -18.11 5.91
N ALA A 294 -19.06 -18.41 4.63
CA ALA A 294 -20.14 -18.53 3.64
C ALA A 294 -20.78 -19.92 3.67
N ARG A 295 -21.62 -20.07 4.67
CA ARG A 295 -22.20 -21.34 5.06
C ARG A 295 -23.70 -21.30 4.77
N PRO A 296 -24.18 -22.04 3.76
CA PRO A 296 -25.60 -22.07 3.45
C PRO A 296 -26.39 -22.63 4.64
N GLY A 297 -27.65 -22.19 4.79
CA GLY A 297 -28.52 -22.53 5.92
C GLY A 297 -28.50 -24.02 6.34
N PRO A 298 -28.66 -24.98 5.41
CA PRO A 298 -28.64 -26.42 5.75
C PRO A 298 -27.32 -26.94 6.33
N TYR A 299 -26.20 -26.22 6.13
CA TYR A 299 -24.85 -26.59 6.55
C TYR A 299 -24.33 -25.74 7.72
N LYS A 300 -25.22 -25.01 8.40
CA LYS A 300 -24.88 -24.11 9.52
C LYS A 300 -24.08 -24.80 10.64
N ASN A 301 -24.34 -26.08 10.87
CA ASN A 301 -23.73 -26.88 11.94
C ASN A 301 -22.71 -27.93 11.44
N THR A 302 -22.33 -27.89 10.16
CA THR A 302 -21.38 -28.83 9.55
C THR A 302 -19.94 -28.36 9.74
N VAL A 303 -19.00 -29.15 10.25
CA VAL A 303 -17.59 -28.73 10.24
C VAL A 303 -17.02 -28.78 8.81
N GLY A 304 -16.35 -27.72 8.38
CA GLY A 304 -15.70 -27.70 7.06
C GLY A 304 -15.07 -26.37 6.68
N PRO A 305 -14.28 -26.32 5.58
CA PRO A 305 -13.68 -25.11 5.06
C PRO A 305 -14.67 -24.32 4.17
N PHE A 306 -15.65 -23.67 4.78
CA PHE A 306 -16.63 -22.85 4.04
C PHE A 306 -16.13 -21.43 3.78
N ALA A 307 -15.13 -20.98 4.54
CA ALA A 307 -14.59 -19.65 4.39
C ALA A 307 -14.01 -19.40 3.00
N HIS A 308 -14.43 -18.30 2.39
CA HIS A 308 -13.84 -17.78 1.16
C HIS A 308 -13.76 -16.25 1.23
N ALA A 309 -12.87 -15.68 0.44
CA ALA A 309 -12.65 -14.24 0.37
C ALA A 309 -13.18 -13.67 -0.93
N PHE A 310 -13.92 -12.56 -0.85
CA PHE A 310 -14.43 -11.85 -2.02
C PHE A 310 -13.76 -10.51 -2.21
N PRO A 311 -13.38 -10.14 -3.45
CA PRO A 311 -12.81 -8.85 -3.71
C PRO A 311 -13.95 -7.84 -3.85
N LEU A 312 -14.06 -6.90 -2.92
CA LEU A 312 -15.01 -5.79 -3.05
C LEU A 312 -14.27 -4.54 -3.45
N SER A 313 -14.89 -3.74 -4.33
CA SER A 313 -14.45 -2.39 -4.66
C SER A 313 -15.58 -1.40 -4.40
N LEU A 314 -15.36 -0.50 -3.44
CA LEU A 314 -16.11 0.74 -3.31
C LEU A 314 -15.24 1.81 -3.95
N GLY A 315 -15.37 2.00 -5.26
CA GLY A 315 -14.87 3.22 -5.87
C GLY A 315 -15.50 4.39 -5.12
N THR A 316 -14.70 5.12 -4.33
CA THR A 316 -15.12 6.47 -3.96
C THR A 316 -15.21 7.21 -5.29
N ASN A 317 -16.25 7.95 -5.56
CA ASN A 317 -16.38 8.58 -6.87
C ASN A 317 -15.56 9.87 -6.82
N GLN A 318 -14.22 9.83 -6.63
CA GLN A 318 -13.41 11.06 -6.62
C GLN A 318 -13.45 11.79 -7.97
N SER A 319 -13.97 11.17 -9.03
CA SER A 319 -14.27 11.82 -10.31
C SER A 319 -15.65 12.51 -10.36
N ALA A 320 -16.50 12.32 -9.35
CA ALA A 320 -17.79 12.99 -9.17
C ALA A 320 -17.84 13.68 -7.80
N ILE A 321 -16.89 14.60 -7.57
CA ILE A 321 -16.88 15.51 -6.42
C ILE A 321 -18.10 16.44 -6.53
N ASN A 322 -19.18 16.08 -5.82
CA ASN A 322 -19.92 17.08 -5.06
C ASN A 322 -19.30 17.08 -3.66
N ALA A 323 -18.41 18.04 -3.40
CA ALA A 323 -17.61 18.15 -2.18
C ALA A 323 -18.45 18.18 -0.89
N ASP A 324 -19.73 18.54 -1.00
CA ASP A 324 -20.69 18.61 0.11
C ASP A 324 -21.48 17.31 0.36
N GLN A 325 -21.29 16.25 -0.44
CA GLN A 325 -22.12 15.02 -0.36
C GLN A 325 -21.39 13.73 0.06
N ASP A 326 -20.06 13.71 0.14
CA ASP A 326 -19.27 12.53 0.56
C ASP A 326 -18.85 12.66 2.04
N ILE A 327 -19.82 12.47 2.93
CA ILE A 327 -19.63 12.38 4.37
C ILE A 327 -19.45 10.91 4.78
N PHE A 328 -18.73 10.67 5.89
CA PHE A 328 -18.40 9.30 6.31
C PHE A 328 -19.66 8.44 6.50
N ASN A 329 -20.73 9.03 7.05
CA ASN A 329 -21.96 8.28 7.30
C ASN A 329 -22.58 7.67 6.01
N LYS A 330 -22.61 8.44 4.92
CA LYS A 330 -23.08 7.93 3.62
C LYS A 330 -22.15 6.85 3.07
N PHE A 331 -20.84 6.98 3.26
CA PHE A 331 -19.87 5.97 2.87
C PHE A 331 -20.06 4.66 3.66
N LEU A 332 -20.32 4.75 4.96
CA LEU A 332 -20.66 3.61 5.82
C LEU A 332 -21.92 2.90 5.33
N MET A 333 -22.98 3.63 4.98
CA MET A 333 -24.20 3.06 4.42
C MET A 333 -23.98 2.39 3.06
N ARG A 334 -23.18 2.99 2.17
CA ARG A 334 -22.79 2.38 0.89
C ARG A 334 -21.99 1.09 1.12
N THR A 335 -21.09 1.08 2.09
CA THR A 335 -20.29 -0.10 2.47
C THR A 335 -21.18 -1.22 2.97
N ARG A 336 -22.14 -0.91 3.87
CA ARG A 336 -23.15 -1.87 4.34
C ARG A 336 -23.93 -2.47 3.19
N ARG A 337 -24.46 -1.63 2.29
CA ARG A 337 -25.25 -2.09 1.15
C ARG A 337 -24.44 -3.04 0.26
N LEU A 338 -23.21 -2.67 -0.10
CA LEU A 338 -22.36 -3.51 -0.94
C LEU A 338 -22.08 -4.87 -0.31
N ILE A 339 -21.80 -4.92 1.01
CA ILE A 339 -21.56 -6.18 1.71
C ILE A 339 -22.80 -7.08 1.70
N LEU A 340 -23.98 -6.50 1.97
CA LEU A 340 -25.23 -7.25 2.00
C LEU A 340 -25.59 -7.80 0.62
N GLU A 341 -25.37 -7.01 -0.44
CA GLU A 341 -25.53 -7.44 -1.84
C GLU A 341 -24.52 -8.53 -2.20
N ALA A 342 -23.23 -8.34 -1.92
CA ALA A 342 -22.20 -9.33 -2.18
C ALA A 342 -22.50 -10.68 -1.49
N LYS A 343 -23.03 -10.63 -0.26
CA LYS A 343 -23.43 -11.83 0.48
C LYS A 343 -24.58 -12.60 -0.19
N GLN A 344 -25.48 -11.93 -0.92
CA GLN A 344 -26.52 -12.61 -1.69
C GLN A 344 -25.96 -13.39 -2.88
N HIS A 345 -24.73 -13.05 -3.31
CA HIS A 345 -24.02 -13.66 -4.43
C HIS A 345 -22.82 -14.51 -3.99
N GLU A 346 -22.80 -14.97 -2.73
CA GLU A 346 -21.67 -15.72 -2.14
C GLU A 346 -21.46 -17.14 -2.72
N MET A 347 -22.29 -17.55 -3.68
CA MET A 347 -22.21 -18.87 -4.32
C MET A 347 -21.01 -19.00 -5.27
N ILE A 348 -20.60 -17.91 -5.92
CA ILE A 348 -19.50 -17.89 -6.88
C ILE A 348 -18.19 -17.76 -6.12
N THR A 349 -17.23 -18.65 -6.33
CA THR A 349 -15.91 -18.63 -5.67
C THR A 349 -14.98 -17.56 -6.25
N LEU A 350 -13.96 -17.15 -5.48
CA LEU A 350 -12.94 -16.20 -5.95
C LEU A 350 -12.28 -16.63 -7.27
N SER A 351 -11.95 -17.92 -7.41
CA SER A 351 -11.34 -18.47 -8.63
C SER A 351 -12.30 -18.39 -9.83
N GLU A 352 -13.61 -18.63 -9.62
CA GLU A 352 -14.63 -18.45 -10.65
C GLU A 352 -14.79 -16.97 -11.02
N ILE A 353 -14.77 -16.06 -10.04
CA ILE A 353 -14.77 -14.59 -10.28
C ILE A 353 -13.58 -14.20 -11.15
N HIS A 354 -12.35 -14.61 -10.79
CA HIS A 354 -11.15 -14.30 -11.56
C HIS A 354 -11.19 -14.87 -12.99
N LEU A 355 -11.72 -16.08 -13.16
CA LEU A 355 -11.87 -16.72 -14.47
C LEU A 355 -12.86 -15.95 -15.35
N GLN A 356 -13.98 -15.52 -14.78
CA GLN A 356 -15.03 -14.77 -15.48
C GLN A 356 -14.58 -13.36 -15.88
N THR A 357 -13.85 -12.67 -15.00
CA THR A 357 -13.40 -11.29 -15.23
C THR A 357 -12.10 -11.20 -16.03
N LYS A 358 -11.49 -12.33 -16.39
CA LYS A 358 -10.19 -12.41 -17.08
C LYS A 358 -9.07 -11.68 -16.34
N GLN A 359 -9.20 -11.47 -15.03
CA GLN A 359 -8.15 -10.89 -14.20
C GLN A 359 -7.02 -11.88 -13.84
N LEU A 360 -7.09 -13.12 -14.37
CA LEU A 360 -6.10 -14.19 -14.17
C LEU A 360 -4.70 -13.92 -14.77
N GLN A 361 -4.40 -12.70 -15.22
CA GLN A 361 -3.09 -12.35 -15.77
C GLN A 361 -2.36 -11.33 -14.91
N SER A 362 -1.37 -11.83 -14.16
CA SER A 362 -0.32 -11.09 -13.44
C SER A 362 -0.86 -10.24 -12.26
N MET A 363 -0.31 -10.31 -11.06
CA MET A 363 1.00 -9.73 -10.80
C MET A 363 1.55 -10.19 -9.44
N PRO A 364 2.69 -10.89 -9.40
CA PRO A 364 3.32 -11.37 -8.16
C PRO A 364 3.94 -10.27 -7.26
N ALA A 365 3.59 -8.99 -7.47
CA ALA A 365 4.15 -7.83 -6.76
C ALA A 365 3.09 -6.89 -6.16
N GLN A 366 1.83 -7.31 -6.06
CA GLN A 366 0.73 -6.47 -5.61
C GLN A 366 0.44 -6.68 -4.11
N VAL A 367 0.20 -5.58 -3.39
CA VAL A 367 -0.26 -5.65 -2.00
C VAL A 367 -1.73 -6.06 -1.99
N SER A 368 -1.99 -7.32 -1.65
CA SER A 368 -3.34 -7.84 -1.42
C SER A 368 -3.72 -7.68 0.05
N ILE A 369 -4.88 -7.10 0.31
CA ILE A 369 -5.39 -6.88 1.67
C ILE A 369 -6.69 -7.67 1.84
N ALA A 370 -6.78 -8.44 2.91
CA ALA A 370 -7.99 -9.12 3.34
C ALA A 370 -8.38 -8.76 4.77
N ILE A 371 -9.67 -8.77 5.06
CA ILE A 371 -10.19 -8.62 6.42
C ILE A 371 -11.29 -9.64 6.70
N SER A 372 -11.31 -10.17 7.92
CA SER A 372 -12.34 -11.09 8.39
C SER A 372 -12.81 -10.71 9.79
N ALA A 373 -14.11 -10.90 10.05
CA ALA A 373 -14.64 -10.88 11.40
C ALA A 373 -14.41 -12.24 12.04
N ILE A 374 -13.78 -12.27 13.21
CA ILE A 374 -13.56 -13.51 13.95
C ILE A 374 -14.38 -13.51 15.23
N SER A 375 -15.05 -14.64 15.46
CA SER A 375 -15.74 -14.89 16.72
C SER A 375 -14.74 -15.25 17.81
N THR A 376 -14.91 -14.66 18.99
CA THR A 376 -14.21 -15.13 20.19
C THR A 376 -14.82 -16.48 20.60
N PRO A 377 -13.99 -17.47 20.99
CA PRO A 377 -14.50 -18.65 21.70
C PRO A 377 -15.33 -18.22 22.90
N GLU A 378 -16.41 -18.94 23.17
CA GLU A 378 -17.29 -18.63 24.30
C GLU A 378 -16.58 -18.99 25.62
N ALA A 379 -16.97 -18.30 26.70
CA ALA A 379 -16.40 -18.59 28.01
C ALA A 379 -16.92 -19.96 28.48
N VAL A 380 -16.02 -20.82 28.92
CA VAL A 380 -16.33 -22.15 29.46
C VAL A 380 -15.97 -22.16 30.94
N PRO A 381 -16.85 -22.59 31.86
CA PRO A 381 -16.59 -22.53 33.31
C PRO A 381 -15.31 -23.26 33.76
N HIS A 382 -14.93 -24.32 33.04
CA HIS A 382 -13.76 -25.14 33.34
C HIS A 382 -12.43 -24.55 32.87
N LEU A 383 -12.46 -23.44 32.14
CA LEU A 383 -11.30 -22.78 31.55
C LEU A 383 -11.05 -21.42 32.18
N ASP A 384 -9.77 -21.07 32.33
CA ASP A 384 -9.34 -19.72 32.71
C ASP A 384 -9.41 -18.79 31.48
N SER A 385 -8.90 -19.27 30.34
CA SER A 385 -9.06 -18.58 29.07
C SER A 385 -9.08 -19.52 27.87
N SER A 386 -9.74 -19.05 26.81
CA SER A 386 -9.80 -19.69 25.49
C SER A 386 -9.35 -18.69 24.44
N GLU A 387 -8.29 -19.00 23.72
CA GLU A 387 -7.68 -18.14 22.72
C GLU A 387 -7.62 -18.87 21.39
N CYS A 388 -8.00 -18.20 20.31
CA CYS A 388 -7.80 -18.71 18.97
C CYS A 388 -6.58 -18.04 18.34
N ILE A 389 -5.70 -18.83 17.75
CA ILE A 389 -4.47 -18.41 17.11
C ILE A 389 -4.61 -18.76 15.64
N PHE A 390 -4.62 -17.72 14.81
CA PHE A 390 -4.70 -17.83 13.36
C PHE A 390 -3.34 -17.49 12.77
N PHE A 391 -2.84 -18.33 11.86
CA PHE A 391 -1.75 -17.95 11.00
C PHE A 391 -2.33 -17.35 9.72
N SER A 392 -1.75 -16.23 9.27
CA SER A 392 -2.22 -15.57 8.04
C SER A 392 -2.25 -16.57 6.89
N PRO A 393 -3.32 -16.61 6.08
CA PRO A 393 -3.24 -17.27 4.78
C PRO A 393 -2.15 -16.56 3.98
N SER A 394 -1.24 -17.32 3.36
CA SER A 394 -0.08 -16.78 2.61
C SER A 394 -0.47 -15.93 1.40
N ASP A 395 -1.73 -15.97 1.02
CA ASP A 395 -2.23 -15.43 -0.24
C ASP A 395 -2.48 -13.91 -0.14
N PHE A 396 -2.48 -13.39 1.09
CA PHE A 396 -2.62 -11.96 1.38
C PHE A 396 -1.34 -11.35 1.92
N THR A 397 -1.00 -10.16 1.41
CA THR A 397 0.13 -9.38 1.91
C THR A 397 -0.14 -8.83 3.31
N ILE A 398 -1.38 -8.39 3.54
CA ILE A 398 -1.90 -7.97 4.85
C ILE A 398 -3.24 -8.68 5.08
N PHE A 399 -3.39 -9.36 6.20
CA PHE A 399 -4.64 -9.94 6.65
C PHE A 399 -5.03 -9.33 8.00
N LEU A 400 -6.26 -8.80 8.11
CA LEU A 400 -6.79 -8.23 9.34
C LEU A 400 -7.85 -9.14 9.95
N TYR A 401 -7.72 -9.44 11.24
CA TYR A 401 -8.77 -10.07 12.02
C TYR A 401 -9.44 -9.02 12.92
N ALA A 402 -10.72 -8.76 12.65
CA ALA A 402 -11.53 -7.88 13.48
C ALA A 402 -12.23 -8.69 14.58
N LYS A 403 -11.88 -8.40 15.84
CA LYS A 403 -12.34 -9.12 17.03
C LYS A 403 -12.73 -8.13 18.11
N GLN A 404 -14.04 -7.83 18.20
CA GLN A 404 -14.55 -6.83 19.15
C GLN A 404 -13.70 -5.54 19.08
N HIS A 405 -13.18 -5.07 20.21
CA HIS A 405 -12.34 -3.89 20.36
C HIS A 405 -10.88 -4.08 19.92
N THR A 406 -10.56 -5.11 19.13
CA THR A 406 -9.19 -5.37 18.64
C THR A 406 -9.16 -5.63 17.13
N LEU A 407 -8.12 -5.12 16.48
CA LEU A 407 -7.76 -5.44 15.10
C LEU A 407 -6.37 -6.08 15.08
N GLU A 408 -6.28 -7.34 14.71
CA GLU A 408 -5.02 -8.07 14.60
C GLU A 408 -4.53 -8.02 13.15
N TRP A 409 -3.37 -7.41 12.94
CA TRP A 409 -2.75 -7.23 11.62
C TRP A 409 -1.68 -8.28 11.43
N CYS A 410 -1.88 -9.15 10.45
CA CYS A 410 -0.90 -10.15 10.02
C CYS A 410 -0.31 -9.69 8.69
N PHE A 411 1.01 -9.61 8.57
CA PHE A 411 1.64 -9.11 7.35
C PHE A 411 3.00 -9.73 7.09
N ASN A 412 3.38 -9.75 5.81
CA ASN A 412 4.68 -10.25 5.37
C ASN A 412 5.73 -9.12 5.37
N THR A 413 6.73 -9.23 6.25
CA THR A 413 7.77 -8.22 6.43
C THR A 413 8.73 -8.10 5.24
N THR A 414 8.71 -9.04 4.28
CA THR A 414 9.49 -8.87 3.04
C THR A 414 8.83 -7.92 2.06
N ILE A 415 7.52 -7.71 2.18
CA ILE A 415 6.72 -6.87 1.27
C ILE A 415 6.35 -5.56 1.96
N ILE A 416 6.07 -5.60 3.27
CA ILE A 416 5.59 -4.46 4.06
C ILE A 416 6.52 -4.20 5.23
N ASP A 417 6.95 -2.94 5.40
CA ASP A 417 7.70 -2.52 6.58
C ASP A 417 6.81 -2.57 7.84
N SER A 418 7.34 -3.13 8.92
CA SER A 418 6.70 -3.15 10.24
C SER A 418 6.37 -1.75 10.74
N ASN A 419 7.20 -0.75 10.43
CA ASN A 419 6.95 0.65 10.79
C ASN A 419 5.77 1.25 10.02
N LEU A 420 5.51 0.79 8.80
CA LEU A 420 4.33 1.22 8.04
C LEU A 420 3.06 0.74 8.73
N ILE A 421 3.05 -0.48 9.27
CA ILE A 421 1.91 -1.02 10.02
C ILE A 421 1.68 -0.23 11.32
N ASP A 422 2.73 0.19 12.03
CA ASP A 422 2.57 1.06 13.21
C ASP A 422 1.90 2.39 12.87
N ARG A 423 2.35 3.03 11.78
CA ARG A 423 1.74 4.27 11.28
C ARG A 423 0.30 4.05 10.84
N LEU A 424 0.01 2.97 10.12
CA LEU A 424 -1.36 2.63 9.72
C LEU A 424 -2.25 2.40 10.94
N GLN A 425 -1.78 1.71 11.99
CA GLN A 425 -2.55 1.50 13.22
C GLN A 425 -2.81 2.80 13.99
N ALA A 426 -1.81 3.67 14.10
CA ALA A 426 -1.96 4.97 14.74
C ALA A 426 -2.94 5.86 13.96
N ASN A 427 -2.81 5.94 12.64
CA ASN A 427 -3.68 6.73 11.79
C ASN A 427 -5.10 6.15 11.69
N TYR A 428 -5.24 4.82 11.75
CA TYR A 428 -6.53 4.17 11.89
C TYR A 428 -7.26 4.62 13.16
N LEU A 429 -6.56 4.58 14.31
CA LEU A 429 -7.13 5.00 15.59
C LEU A 429 -7.51 6.47 15.58
N THR A 430 -6.64 7.32 15.05
CA THR A 430 -6.90 8.76 14.87
C THR A 430 -8.16 8.95 14.02
N LEU A 431 -8.22 8.35 12.82
CA LEU A 431 -9.38 8.46 11.93
C LEU A 431 -10.67 8.00 12.61
N LEU A 432 -10.64 6.87 13.33
CA LEU A 432 -11.77 6.38 14.12
C LEU A 432 -12.24 7.41 15.17
N GLN A 433 -11.32 8.06 15.88
CA GLN A 433 -11.67 9.10 16.86
C GLN A 433 -12.39 10.30 16.22
N TYR A 434 -11.97 10.72 15.03
CA TYR A 434 -12.64 11.83 14.34
C TYR A 434 -14.01 11.42 13.80
N VAL A 435 -14.09 10.26 13.15
CA VAL A 435 -15.34 9.74 12.57
C VAL A 435 -16.43 9.56 13.62
N VAL A 436 -16.08 9.06 14.80
CA VAL A 436 -17.04 8.82 15.88
C VAL A 436 -17.49 10.12 16.55
N ARG A 437 -16.66 11.17 16.52
CA ARG A 437 -17.02 12.51 17.02
C ARG A 437 -17.92 13.28 16.06
N ASP A 438 -17.65 13.17 14.76
CA ASP A 438 -18.38 13.88 13.71
C ASP A 438 -18.41 13.06 12.41
N SER A 439 -19.41 12.18 12.31
CA SER A 439 -19.58 11.30 11.14
C SER A 439 -20.14 12.01 9.90
N ASP A 440 -20.62 13.25 10.07
CA ASP A 440 -21.19 14.08 9.01
C ASP A 440 -20.14 15.04 8.42
N ARG A 441 -18.89 14.96 8.89
CA ARG A 441 -17.77 15.68 8.30
C ARG A 441 -17.44 15.14 6.89
N PRO A 442 -17.17 16.02 5.91
CA PRO A 442 -16.73 15.61 4.58
C PRO A 442 -15.42 14.79 4.62
N MET A 443 -15.36 13.70 3.86
CA MET A 443 -14.25 12.75 3.93
C MET A 443 -12.89 13.37 3.55
N HIS A 444 -12.86 14.36 2.66
CA HIS A 444 -11.61 15.03 2.25
C HIS A 444 -10.95 15.82 3.39
N MET A 445 -11.72 16.24 4.41
CA MET A 445 -11.18 16.94 5.57
C MET A 445 -10.40 16.02 6.51
N TYR A 446 -10.56 14.69 6.38
CA TYR A 446 -9.70 13.74 7.09
C TYR A 446 -8.28 13.69 6.51
N ASN A 447 -7.96 14.39 5.42
CA ASN A 447 -6.58 14.48 4.93
C ASN A 447 -5.70 15.36 5.84
N GLU A 448 -6.32 16.20 6.69
CA GLU A 448 -5.64 17.03 7.69
C GLU A 448 -5.13 16.22 8.90
N LEU A 449 -5.52 14.93 9.01
CA LEU A 449 -5.13 14.04 10.11
C LEU A 449 -3.62 13.83 10.24
N TRP A 450 -2.86 14.21 9.22
CA TRP A 450 -1.41 14.08 9.17
C TRP A 450 -0.68 15.35 9.58
N GLU A 451 -1.31 16.36 10.19
CA GLU A 451 -0.62 17.58 10.62
C GLU A 451 0.64 17.30 11.45
N THR A 452 0.63 16.28 12.30
CA THR A 452 1.79 15.91 13.12
C THR A 452 2.94 15.34 12.28
N GLU A 453 2.65 14.41 11.36
CA GLU A 453 3.63 13.87 10.41
C GLU A 453 4.11 14.94 9.40
N PHE A 454 3.19 15.76 8.90
CA PHE A 454 3.46 16.89 8.03
C PHE A 454 4.42 17.89 8.69
N ASN A 455 4.16 18.27 9.94
CA ASN A 455 5.03 19.16 10.70
C ASN A 455 6.42 18.53 10.94
N GLN A 456 6.51 17.20 11.17
CA GLN A 456 7.79 16.52 11.26
C GLN A 456 8.56 16.55 9.95
N VAL A 457 7.91 16.29 8.81
CA VAL A 457 8.51 16.33 7.47
C VAL A 457 8.96 17.75 7.14
N ILE A 458 8.10 18.75 7.30
CA ILE A 458 8.43 20.16 7.06
C ILE A 458 9.61 20.59 7.92
N ASN A 459 9.58 20.32 9.22
CA ASN A 459 10.68 20.69 10.12
C ASN A 459 11.99 19.93 9.82
N ARG A 460 11.90 18.68 9.33
CA ARG A 460 13.09 17.88 8.96
C ARG A 460 13.74 18.36 7.66
N PHE A 461 12.94 18.74 6.67
CA PHE A 461 13.43 19.04 5.32
C PHE A 461 13.54 20.53 5.02
N GLN A 462 12.96 21.43 5.83
CA GLN A 462 13.32 22.85 5.85
C GLN A 462 14.69 23.03 6.51
N ARG A 463 15.75 22.69 5.77
CA ARG A 463 17.08 23.21 6.07
C ARG A 463 17.02 24.73 5.90
N THR A 464 17.19 25.44 7.01
CA THR A 464 17.37 26.90 7.12
C THR A 464 18.14 27.46 5.92
N THR A 465 17.43 28.11 5.01
CA THR A 465 18.01 28.97 3.99
C THR A 465 18.61 30.17 4.70
N THR A 466 19.93 30.29 4.65
CA THR A 466 20.67 31.43 5.19
C THR A 466 20.21 32.73 4.52
N ASP A 467 19.57 33.62 5.29
CA ASP A 467 19.00 34.92 4.86
C ASP A 467 20.01 35.92 4.24
N LYS A 468 21.29 35.56 4.14
CA LYS A 468 22.38 36.50 3.82
C LYS A 468 22.55 36.90 2.35
N TYR A 469 21.87 36.25 1.40
CA TYR A 469 22.09 36.48 -0.04
C TYR A 469 20.97 37.24 -0.76
N TYR A 470 19.89 37.62 -0.07
CA TYR A 470 18.70 38.20 -0.71
C TYR A 470 18.85 39.65 -1.21
N GLU A 471 19.98 40.31 -0.95
CA GLU A 471 20.18 41.72 -1.31
C GLU A 471 21.10 41.94 -2.52
N LEU A 472 21.86 40.93 -2.95
CA LEU A 472 22.82 41.05 -4.05
C LEU A 472 22.23 40.54 -5.38
N THR A 473 22.44 41.28 -6.46
CA THR A 473 22.14 40.82 -7.82
C THR A 473 23.30 40.00 -8.39
N LEU A 474 23.02 39.10 -9.35
CA LEU A 474 24.05 38.28 -10.00
C LEU A 474 25.15 39.13 -10.67
N HIS A 475 24.76 40.20 -11.35
CA HIS A 475 25.69 41.14 -11.96
C HIS A 475 26.40 42.03 -10.92
N GLY A 476 25.79 42.29 -9.76
CA GLY A 476 26.45 42.97 -8.63
C GLY A 476 27.55 42.10 -7.99
N ILE A 477 27.31 40.79 -7.83
CA ILE A 477 28.35 39.83 -7.41
C ILE A 477 29.48 39.79 -8.45
N PHE A 478 29.15 39.81 -9.74
CA PHE A 478 30.13 39.88 -10.81
C PHE A 478 30.97 41.17 -10.75
N GLU A 479 30.37 42.34 -10.53
CA GLU A 479 31.10 43.62 -10.39
C GLU A 479 32.06 43.63 -9.19
N GLN A 480 31.67 42.99 -8.08
CA GLN A 480 32.59 42.77 -6.94
C GLN A 480 33.79 41.90 -7.36
N ALA A 481 33.56 40.82 -8.12
CA ALA A 481 34.63 39.98 -8.64
C ALA A 481 35.55 40.73 -9.62
N VAL A 482 34.99 41.63 -10.46
CA VAL A 482 35.77 42.49 -11.38
C VAL A 482 36.72 43.40 -10.60
N THR A 483 36.26 43.97 -9.48
CA THR A 483 37.07 44.83 -8.62
C THR A 483 38.22 44.06 -7.97
N LEU A 484 37.97 42.81 -7.56
CA LEU A 484 38.97 41.96 -6.92
C LEU A 484 40.01 41.42 -7.91
N TRP A 485 39.59 41.01 -9.11
CA TRP A 485 40.42 40.26 -10.06
C TRP A 485 40.36 40.78 -11.51
N PRO A 486 40.62 42.09 -11.75
CA PRO A 486 40.35 42.72 -13.05
C PRO A 486 41.10 42.09 -14.24
N ASN A 487 42.36 41.69 -14.02
CA ASN A 487 43.24 41.17 -15.07
C ASN A 487 43.20 39.64 -15.21
N ARG A 488 42.40 38.93 -14.41
CA ARG A 488 42.24 37.48 -14.58
C ARG A 488 41.33 37.17 -15.76
N VAL A 489 41.60 36.08 -16.45
CA VAL A 489 40.70 35.54 -17.48
C VAL A 489 39.36 35.18 -16.83
N ALA A 490 38.26 35.75 -17.33
CA ALA A 490 36.90 35.49 -16.87
C ALA A 490 36.22 34.39 -17.68
N ILE A 491 36.41 34.41 -19.01
CA ILE A 491 35.81 33.45 -19.95
C ILE A 491 36.85 33.07 -20.99
N GLU A 492 36.92 31.78 -21.29
CA GLU A 492 37.67 31.22 -22.40
C GLU A 492 36.70 30.44 -23.30
N HIS A 493 36.75 30.68 -24.60
CA HIS A 493 35.94 29.97 -25.58
C HIS A 493 36.76 29.78 -26.86
N GLN A 494 36.99 28.51 -27.22
CA GLN A 494 37.90 28.13 -28.31
C GLN A 494 39.30 28.73 -28.10
N CYS A 495 39.83 29.50 -29.05
CA CYS A 495 41.14 30.13 -28.95
C CYS A 495 41.11 31.57 -28.40
N ASN A 496 39.95 32.03 -27.92
CA ASN A 496 39.75 33.41 -27.47
C ASN A 496 39.51 33.45 -25.96
N SER A 497 40.06 34.47 -25.30
CA SER A 497 39.85 34.73 -23.87
C SER A 497 39.53 36.21 -23.62
N ILE A 498 38.78 36.48 -22.55
CA ILE A 498 38.47 37.83 -22.10
C ILE A 498 38.65 37.93 -20.58
N THR A 499 39.25 39.02 -20.12
CA THR A 499 39.45 39.28 -18.69
C THR A 499 38.18 39.82 -18.03
N TYR A 500 38.10 39.75 -16.70
CA TYR A 500 36.96 40.31 -15.93
C TYR A 500 36.72 41.79 -16.27
N LEU A 501 37.79 42.60 -16.34
CA LEU A 501 37.69 44.03 -16.65
C LEU A 501 37.10 44.26 -18.05
N LYS A 502 37.69 43.65 -19.08
CA LYS A 502 37.23 43.80 -20.48
C LYS A 502 35.80 43.28 -20.69
N LEU A 503 35.43 42.20 -20.00
CA LEU A 503 34.08 41.65 -20.03
C LEU A 503 33.07 42.64 -19.42
N ASN A 504 33.41 43.23 -18.28
CA ASN A 504 32.56 44.20 -17.60
C ASN A 504 32.38 45.49 -18.40
N GLU A 505 33.45 46.02 -18.99
CA GLU A 505 33.41 47.22 -19.85
C GLU A 505 32.48 47.00 -21.04
N ARG A 506 32.64 45.88 -21.76
CA ARG A 506 31.81 45.56 -22.92
C ARG A 506 30.34 45.35 -22.54
N ALA A 507 30.07 44.64 -21.45
CA ALA A 507 28.71 44.45 -20.95
C ALA A 507 28.06 45.76 -20.51
N THR A 508 28.81 46.66 -19.87
CA THR A 508 28.28 47.95 -19.39
C THR A 508 28.02 48.92 -20.53
N LYS A 509 28.90 49.01 -21.54
CA LYS A 509 28.64 49.78 -22.77
C LYS A 509 27.36 49.32 -23.46
N LEU A 510 27.19 48.01 -23.62
CA LEU A 510 25.96 47.45 -24.21
C LEU A 510 24.74 47.71 -23.32
N ALA A 511 24.86 47.68 -21.99
CA ALA A 511 23.77 48.02 -21.07
C ALA A 511 23.29 49.47 -21.22
N ILE A 512 24.21 50.43 -21.34
CA ILE A 512 23.88 51.85 -21.59
C ILE A 512 23.15 52.00 -22.93
N TYR A 513 23.63 51.32 -23.96
CA TYR A 513 22.96 51.31 -25.26
C TYR A 513 21.54 50.76 -25.16
N LEU A 514 21.32 49.65 -24.44
CA LEU A 514 19.99 49.07 -24.22
C LEU A 514 19.05 50.05 -23.49
N GLN A 515 19.54 50.74 -22.46
CA GLN A 515 18.77 51.77 -21.74
C GLN A 515 18.35 52.91 -22.68
N ARG A 516 19.24 53.36 -23.58
CA ARG A 516 18.92 54.38 -24.62
C ARG A 516 17.92 53.89 -25.65
N GLN A 517 17.91 52.59 -25.96
CA GLN A 517 16.89 51.96 -26.80
C GLN A 517 15.55 51.75 -26.06
N SER A 518 15.35 52.44 -24.93
CA SER A 518 14.12 52.42 -24.11
C SER A 518 13.83 51.07 -23.44
N VAL A 519 14.85 50.24 -23.20
CA VAL A 519 14.74 49.08 -22.31
C VAL A 519 14.57 49.58 -20.88
N LYS A 520 13.48 49.16 -20.23
CA LYS A 520 13.17 49.52 -18.85
C LYS A 520 13.45 48.33 -17.91
N PRO A 521 13.59 48.59 -16.60
CA PRO A 521 13.67 47.51 -15.62
C PRO A 521 12.48 46.55 -15.76
N ASN A 522 12.75 45.24 -15.66
CA ASN A 522 11.81 44.14 -15.88
C ASN A 522 11.27 43.95 -17.31
N ASP A 523 11.76 44.70 -18.30
CA ASP A 523 11.54 44.32 -19.70
C ASP A 523 12.28 43.01 -20.00
N LEU A 524 11.80 42.24 -20.97
CA LEU A 524 12.50 41.08 -21.49
C LEU A 524 13.29 41.45 -22.75
N VAL A 525 14.53 40.95 -22.84
CA VAL A 525 15.40 41.08 -24.01
C VAL A 525 15.84 39.70 -24.46
N CYS A 526 15.54 39.33 -25.71
CA CYS A 526 15.89 38.03 -26.24
C CYS A 526 17.36 38.00 -26.68
N VAL A 527 18.07 36.95 -26.30
CA VAL A 527 19.43 36.65 -26.75
C VAL A 527 19.34 35.42 -27.64
N LEU A 528 19.41 35.63 -28.96
CA LEU A 528 19.33 34.61 -29.99
C LEU A 528 20.72 34.47 -30.63
N MET A 529 21.58 33.68 -29.97
CA MET A 529 22.98 33.49 -30.35
C MET A 529 23.46 32.08 -30.00
N GLU A 530 24.42 31.56 -30.77
CA GLU A 530 25.20 30.40 -30.35
C GLU A 530 26.07 30.69 -29.11
N LYS A 531 26.49 29.63 -28.43
CA LYS A 531 27.41 29.71 -27.28
C LYS A 531 28.69 30.44 -27.69
N SER A 532 28.92 31.61 -27.10
CA SER A 532 30.05 32.48 -27.44
C SER A 532 30.34 33.48 -26.31
N ILE A 533 31.51 34.12 -26.34
CA ILE A 533 31.84 35.23 -25.42
C ILE A 533 30.82 36.38 -25.60
N ALA A 534 30.37 36.63 -26.84
CA ALA A 534 29.35 37.63 -27.14
C ALA A 534 28.00 37.33 -26.46
N ALA A 535 27.56 36.06 -26.43
CA ALA A 535 26.34 35.67 -25.73
C ALA A 535 26.39 36.00 -24.23
N ILE A 536 27.54 35.80 -23.57
CA ILE A 536 27.69 36.14 -22.15
C ILE A 536 27.73 37.66 -21.94
N ILE A 537 28.38 38.41 -22.84
CA ILE A 537 28.33 39.88 -22.83
C ILE A 537 26.89 40.37 -22.93
N CYS A 538 26.08 39.80 -23.83
CA CYS A 538 24.65 40.11 -23.96
C CYS A 538 23.87 39.83 -22.68
N ILE A 539 24.05 38.65 -22.09
CA ILE A 539 23.36 38.28 -20.84
C ILE A 539 23.72 39.28 -19.72
N LEU A 540 25.00 39.57 -19.52
CA LEU A 540 25.44 40.53 -18.51
C LEU A 540 24.94 41.94 -18.80
N ALA A 541 24.91 42.37 -20.07
CA ALA A 541 24.43 43.68 -20.47
C ALA A 541 22.92 43.85 -20.23
N VAL A 542 22.12 42.84 -20.56
CA VAL A 542 20.67 42.81 -20.30
C VAL A 542 20.42 42.92 -18.79
N LEU A 543 21.09 42.10 -17.99
CA LEU A 543 21.02 42.15 -16.53
C LEU A 543 21.42 43.52 -15.97
N LYS A 544 22.54 44.09 -16.45
CA LYS A 544 23.04 45.42 -16.08
C LYS A 544 22.11 46.56 -16.50
N SER A 545 21.31 46.38 -17.56
CA SER A 545 20.29 47.35 -17.95
C SER A 545 19.06 47.34 -17.03
N GLY A 546 18.94 46.31 -16.18
CA GLY A 546 17.79 46.06 -15.29
C GLY A 546 16.69 45.18 -15.91
N ALA A 547 16.91 44.70 -17.13
CA ALA A 547 16.01 43.80 -17.85
C ALA A 547 16.36 42.33 -17.59
N GLY A 548 15.37 41.46 -17.82
CA GLY A 548 15.56 40.01 -17.82
C GLY A 548 15.92 39.51 -19.22
N TYR A 549 16.83 38.54 -19.31
CA TYR A 549 17.17 37.95 -20.62
C TYR A 549 16.30 36.72 -20.94
N VAL A 550 16.02 36.52 -22.22
CA VAL A 550 15.42 35.28 -22.75
C VAL A 550 16.44 34.62 -23.66
N SER A 551 17.04 33.52 -23.23
CA SER A 551 17.94 32.75 -24.10
C SER A 551 17.14 31.94 -25.10
N VAL A 552 17.36 32.17 -26.40
CA VAL A 552 16.70 31.43 -27.48
C VAL A 552 17.75 30.60 -28.21
N ASP A 553 17.51 29.29 -28.26
CA ASP A 553 18.38 28.35 -28.96
C ASP A 553 18.19 28.49 -30.47
N VAL A 554 19.27 28.80 -31.18
CA VAL A 554 19.31 29.01 -32.63
C VAL A 554 19.00 27.73 -33.43
N SER A 555 19.14 26.55 -32.81
CA SER A 555 18.85 25.25 -33.44
C SER A 555 17.35 24.92 -33.49
N LEU A 556 16.51 25.70 -32.80
CA LEU A 556 15.06 25.51 -32.83
C LEU A 556 14.47 25.82 -34.22
N PRO A 557 13.38 25.13 -34.61
CA PRO A 557 12.67 25.48 -35.84
C PRO A 557 12.24 26.94 -35.84
N ILE A 558 12.34 27.61 -37.00
CA ILE A 558 12.00 29.03 -37.18
C ILE A 558 10.65 29.40 -36.57
N ASN A 559 9.61 28.58 -36.79
CA ASN A 559 8.28 28.83 -36.26
C ASN A 559 8.26 28.85 -34.71
N GLN A 560 9.08 28.03 -34.04
CA GLN A 560 9.21 28.04 -32.58
C GLN A 560 9.97 29.27 -32.09
N ILE A 561 11.04 29.68 -32.79
CA ILE A 561 11.77 30.91 -32.47
C ILE A 561 10.83 32.12 -32.58
N GLN A 562 10.09 32.24 -33.68
CA GLN A 562 9.07 33.29 -33.86
C GLN A 562 8.02 33.27 -32.76
N HIS A 563 7.60 32.07 -32.33
CA HIS A 563 6.66 31.92 -31.24
C HIS A 563 7.25 32.42 -29.91
N ILE A 564 8.46 32.01 -29.54
CA ILE A 564 9.16 32.46 -28.32
C ILE A 564 9.31 33.98 -28.33
N LEU A 565 9.77 34.55 -29.45
CA LEU A 565 9.95 35.99 -29.59
C LEU A 565 8.62 36.75 -29.44
N LYS A 566 7.55 36.30 -30.12
CA LYS A 566 6.22 36.93 -30.02
C LYS A 566 5.67 36.86 -28.59
N TYR A 567 5.80 35.71 -27.92
CA TYR A 567 5.26 35.51 -26.57
C TYR A 567 6.12 36.15 -25.47
N SER A 568 7.39 36.42 -25.74
CA SER A 568 8.28 37.09 -24.77
C SER A 568 7.90 38.55 -24.54
N GLY A 569 7.12 39.13 -25.46
CA GLY A 569 6.87 40.58 -25.45
C GLY A 569 8.14 41.43 -25.65
N SER A 570 9.28 40.79 -25.93
CA SER A 570 10.55 41.47 -26.10
C SER A 570 10.47 42.44 -27.27
N ARG A 571 10.93 43.67 -27.03
CA ARG A 571 11.03 44.71 -28.07
C ARG A 571 12.33 44.64 -28.83
N LEU A 572 13.34 43.96 -28.28
CA LEU A 572 14.68 43.87 -28.82
C LEU A 572 15.18 42.42 -28.82
N VAL A 573 15.83 42.02 -29.92
CA VAL A 573 16.53 40.74 -30.00
C VAL A 573 18.00 41.00 -30.27
N LEU A 574 18.85 40.53 -29.38
CA LEU A 574 20.30 40.51 -29.55
C LEU A 574 20.65 39.31 -30.42
N VAL A 575 21.25 39.56 -31.58
CA VAL A 575 21.68 38.51 -32.53
C VAL A 575 23.15 38.72 -32.91
N ASN A 576 23.88 37.62 -33.11
CA ASN A 576 25.26 37.64 -33.58
C ASN A 576 25.27 37.61 -35.11
N THR A 577 26.01 38.51 -35.76
CA THR A 577 26.08 38.52 -37.24
C THR A 577 26.85 37.33 -37.81
N ALA A 578 27.68 36.66 -37.00
CA ALA A 578 28.46 35.49 -37.44
C ALA A 578 27.64 34.19 -37.50
N ASP A 579 26.50 34.13 -36.82
CA ASP A 579 25.62 32.96 -36.81
C ASP A 579 24.91 32.91 -38.18
N LYS A 580 25.40 32.06 -39.07
CA LYS A 580 25.02 32.01 -40.49
C LYS A 580 23.52 31.75 -40.67
N GLY A 581 22.72 32.80 -40.87
CA GLY A 581 21.36 32.70 -41.39
C GLY A 581 20.46 33.89 -41.08
N VAL A 582 20.07 34.64 -42.12
CA VAL A 582 18.80 35.33 -42.38
C VAL A 582 17.81 35.52 -41.19
N TRP A 583 18.21 36.12 -40.07
CA TRP A 583 17.22 36.59 -39.08
C TRP A 583 16.47 37.83 -39.59
N GLY A 584 17.03 38.55 -40.57
CA GLY A 584 16.51 39.82 -41.11
C GLY A 584 15.07 39.75 -41.60
N ASP A 585 14.68 38.66 -42.27
CA ASP A 585 13.32 38.49 -42.82
C ASP A 585 12.43 37.60 -41.93
N VAL A 586 13.01 36.93 -40.94
CA VAL A 586 12.34 35.91 -40.12
C VAL A 586 11.87 36.46 -38.76
N VAL A 587 12.54 37.49 -38.24
CA VAL A 587 12.23 38.09 -36.93
C VAL A 587 11.66 39.49 -37.13
N SER A 588 10.36 39.66 -36.85
CA SER A 588 9.66 40.96 -36.94
C SER A 588 10.01 41.95 -35.81
N THR A 589 10.71 41.49 -34.79
CA THR A 589 11.16 42.30 -33.64
C THR A 589 12.45 43.06 -33.98
N LYS A 590 12.63 44.28 -33.44
CA LYS A 590 13.82 45.11 -33.70
C LYS A 590 15.08 44.38 -33.26
N GLN A 591 16.02 44.20 -34.19
CA GLN A 591 17.27 43.47 -33.95
C GLN A 591 18.38 44.43 -33.57
N VAL A 592 19.13 44.10 -32.52
CA VAL A 592 20.45 44.67 -32.25
C VAL A 592 21.47 43.65 -32.70
N ARG A 593 22.10 43.94 -33.83
CA ARG A 593 23.09 43.06 -34.44
C ARG A 593 24.44 43.38 -33.81
N LEU A 594 25.01 42.40 -33.10
CA LEU A 594 26.41 42.47 -32.74
C LEU A 594 27.20 42.01 -33.96
N GLU A 595 27.79 42.97 -34.68
CA GLU A 595 28.83 42.66 -35.66
C GLU A 595 29.91 41.81 -34.98
N ALA A 596 30.54 40.90 -35.73
CA ALA A 596 31.53 39.96 -35.22
C ALA A 596 32.80 40.70 -34.72
N ILE A 597 32.73 41.33 -33.55
CA ILE A 597 33.76 42.18 -32.94
C ILE A 597 34.60 41.36 -31.97
N PHE A 598 35.17 40.21 -32.35
CA PHE A 598 36.05 39.48 -31.43
C PHE A 598 37.12 38.67 -32.19
N PHE A 599 38.06 39.36 -32.85
CA PHE A 599 39.39 38.79 -33.12
C PHE A 599 40.45 39.51 -32.26
N PRO A 600 41.34 38.80 -31.54
CA PRO A 600 42.16 39.38 -30.47
C PRO A 600 43.39 40.19 -30.92
N ASN A 601 43.56 40.51 -32.21
CA ASN A 601 44.89 40.88 -32.72
C ASN A 601 45.09 42.34 -33.14
N ASN A 602 44.07 43.19 -33.15
CA ASN A 602 44.26 44.61 -33.42
C ASN A 602 43.80 45.45 -32.23
N GLU A 603 44.70 46.27 -31.71
CA GLU A 603 44.45 47.35 -30.74
C GLU A 603 43.63 48.51 -31.34
N GLU A 604 42.83 48.26 -32.39
CA GLU A 604 41.92 49.25 -32.96
C GLU A 604 40.57 49.15 -32.26
N GLU A 605 40.10 50.31 -31.82
CA GLU A 605 38.99 50.55 -30.90
C GLU A 605 37.72 49.74 -31.22
N ASP A 606 36.97 49.32 -30.19
CA ASP A 606 35.60 48.82 -30.29
C ASP A 606 34.70 49.97 -30.82
N ILE A 607 34.68 50.22 -32.14
CA ILE A 607 34.09 51.42 -32.80
C ILE A 607 32.55 51.51 -32.67
N TRP A 608 31.84 50.47 -32.22
CA TRP A 608 30.39 50.38 -32.41
C TRP A 608 29.51 50.95 -31.29
N ILE A 609 30.02 51.04 -30.05
CA ILE A 609 29.28 51.60 -28.92
C ILE A 609 30.23 52.53 -28.14
N ASN A 610 30.37 53.76 -28.63
CA ASN A 610 31.14 54.81 -27.95
C ASN A 610 30.28 55.44 -26.83
N GLU A 611 29.88 54.60 -25.87
CA GLU A 611 29.10 55.02 -24.71
C GLU A 611 30.02 55.39 -23.55
N ASN A 612 29.75 56.55 -22.94
CA ASN A 612 30.49 56.99 -21.77
C ASN A 612 30.06 56.16 -20.55
N MET A 613 30.98 55.39 -19.98
CA MET A 613 30.76 54.57 -18.79
C MET A 613 30.26 55.38 -17.58
N ASP A 614 30.62 56.67 -17.48
CA ASP A 614 30.18 57.56 -16.41
C ASP A 614 28.65 57.85 -16.45
N SER A 615 28.01 57.55 -17.58
CA SER A 615 26.55 57.70 -17.74
C SER A 615 25.76 56.48 -17.26
N TYR A 616 26.44 55.40 -16.86
CA TYR A 616 25.79 54.20 -16.35
C TYR A 616 25.14 54.46 -14.99
N GLN A 617 23.85 54.19 -14.90
CA GLN A 617 23.10 54.22 -13.64
C GLN A 617 22.49 52.83 -13.42
N PRO A 618 22.78 52.16 -12.30
CA PRO A 618 22.14 50.89 -11.97
C PRO A 618 20.68 51.14 -11.56
N ILE A 619 19.73 50.61 -12.34
CA ILE A 619 18.28 50.77 -12.12
C ILE A 619 17.61 49.42 -11.80
N TYR A 620 18.28 48.60 -10.99
CA TYR A 620 17.86 47.23 -10.64
C TYR A 620 17.95 46.97 -9.14
N ASN A 621 17.28 45.92 -8.68
CA ASN A 621 17.41 45.39 -7.32
C ASN A 621 17.33 43.85 -7.34
N SER A 622 17.44 43.22 -6.16
CA SER A 622 17.38 41.75 -6.04
C SER A 622 16.04 41.11 -6.44
N LYS A 623 14.99 41.92 -6.65
CA LYS A 623 13.68 41.50 -7.17
C LYS A 623 13.50 41.76 -8.66
N SER A 624 14.49 42.37 -9.33
CA SER A 624 14.45 42.56 -10.77
C SER A 624 14.50 41.21 -11.49
N MET A 625 13.73 41.09 -12.57
CA MET A 625 13.71 39.88 -13.39
C MET A 625 15.12 39.59 -13.93
N ALA A 626 15.66 38.40 -13.65
CA ALA A 626 16.98 38.01 -14.13
C ALA A 626 16.90 37.36 -15.51
N TYR A 627 15.99 36.41 -15.67
CA TYR A 627 15.77 35.71 -16.93
C TYR A 627 14.35 35.16 -17.01
N ALA A 628 13.91 34.82 -18.22
CA ALA A 628 12.73 33.99 -18.42
C ALA A 628 13.08 32.80 -19.32
N LEU A 629 12.69 31.59 -18.91
CA LEU A 629 12.95 30.36 -19.64
C LEU A 629 11.66 29.82 -20.28
N TRP A 630 11.79 29.44 -21.54
CA TRP A 630 10.72 28.76 -22.26
C TRP A 630 10.73 27.26 -21.95
N THR A 631 9.59 26.72 -21.49
CA THR A 631 9.42 25.27 -21.27
C THR A 631 8.22 24.75 -22.05
N SER A 632 8.31 23.52 -22.56
CA SER A 632 7.19 22.88 -23.26
C SER A 632 6.13 22.44 -22.25
N GLY A 633 5.02 23.17 -22.17
CA GLY A 633 3.85 22.76 -21.39
C GLY A 633 3.08 21.63 -22.09
N VAL A 634 2.50 20.70 -21.31
CA VAL A 634 1.75 19.52 -21.81
C VAL A 634 0.41 19.89 -22.47
N ARG A 635 -0.07 21.12 -22.31
CA ARG A 635 -1.19 21.67 -23.09
C ARG A 635 -0.61 22.63 -24.12
N SER A 636 -1.19 22.67 -25.33
CA SER A 636 -0.79 23.46 -26.51
C SER A 636 -0.68 24.99 -26.32
N SER A 637 -0.68 25.48 -25.08
CA SER A 637 -0.23 26.79 -24.66
C SER A 637 0.98 26.63 -23.74
N SER A 638 2.17 26.71 -24.31
CA SER A 638 3.41 26.85 -23.55
C SER A 638 3.33 28.06 -22.61
N LYS A 639 3.85 27.92 -21.40
CA LYS A 639 3.87 28.98 -20.38
C LYS A 639 5.31 29.38 -20.09
N TRP A 640 5.53 30.66 -19.80
CA TRP A 640 6.78 31.15 -19.22
C TRP A 640 6.93 30.61 -17.79
N VAL A 641 8.14 30.18 -17.44
CA VAL A 641 8.54 30.09 -16.04
C VAL A 641 9.23 31.42 -15.75
N GLU A 642 8.54 32.28 -15.00
CA GLU A 642 9.07 33.54 -14.46
C GLU A 642 10.01 33.28 -13.28
#